data_AF-A0A485LB03-F1
#
_entry.id   AF-A0A485LB03-F1
#
_cell.length_a   1.000
_cell.length_b   1.000
_cell.length_c   1.000
_cell.angle_alpha   90.00
_cell.angle_beta   90.00
_cell.angle_gamma   90.00
#
_symmetry.space_group_name_H-M   'P 1'
#
loop_
_entity.id
_entity.type
_entity.pdbx_description
1 polymer ?
#
loop_
_entity_poly.entity_id
_entity_poly.type
_entity_poly.pdbx_seq_one_letter_code
_entity_poly.pdbx_strand_id
1 'polypeptide(L)'
;MHAMNAPTVIKLKRAIPVFQSGYLTKLMHSYPQFHTALRTFYTRVTPWLGFFIGAMVLFLVGIDTLVNNWAINDFIGNGQQFKTPIAKANTILDLVPAYAFGVGYNLSTLSNVGYWMTDTTIQNLVGDNAKSVYVLSAGTYEVTGAAMNLCGAFGGRYPVNLTRPVKLGVATDAMTFLRGSALSHAFSDDLTTNLPSANAAIADTEARGFVASRIQVDMKLTTAIPVINTSTPQNFMVTWYRIYSKAYCTGCSPIAELGRGVCNMTVAYTDSSQMLQVTESTYVLNSKHYFGLMISHDIYGTISIVLKYIAIFFAIAGYIAGRKTVQWREVNAEKVESMWDKVMDTIAPKYFPHLSHAIRLDLFCYNSDIFVTFFVASTILDMNHALMFIREVNVFNEASPHFDVSLQLFALSTRLLWLNIGILKVAKLLVHLTYPAAYSGESRLMPFFNFSSVSTMYLSSILLYYIPNYVEYNNKCRWDVKNHDQGLDGNFVNFFDSFYFRVAVAVGIGLVLNVLCFLALDHCALFSLWYTLKKNSLSRQAIYNSTAVICEFLADVNVEDNNYVMHVKARRLSTLQWYFMSHMFCFALPEKEMSKKKGATSNATTKGETTANDGHDVLYTVGQGDSGHLHLFDDNLVDVKSLPFNIKVLRNTSVIVH
;
A
#
# COMPACT_ATOMS: atom_id res chain seq x y z
N MET A 1 -39.53 12.18 -65.64
CA MET A 1 -40.39 12.77 -64.61
C MET A 1 -40.91 11.64 -63.72
N HIS A 2 -40.16 11.22 -62.70
CA HIS A 2 -40.67 10.37 -61.62
C HIS A 2 -39.68 10.35 -60.45
N ALA A 3 -40.25 10.16 -59.26
CA ALA A 3 -39.77 10.60 -57.97
C ALA A 3 -38.77 9.65 -57.28
N MET A 4 -38.17 10.21 -56.24
CA MET A 4 -37.29 9.61 -55.22
C MET A 4 -37.73 8.23 -54.72
N ASN A 5 -36.74 7.34 -54.49
CA ASN A 5 -36.73 6.37 -53.39
C ASN A 5 -35.28 6.10 -52.96
N ALA A 6 -35.03 6.20 -51.66
CA ALA A 6 -33.73 5.99 -51.00
C ALA A 6 -33.39 4.50 -50.85
N PRO A 7 -32.10 4.10 -50.88
CA PRO A 7 -31.70 2.76 -50.48
C PRO A 7 -31.43 2.67 -48.97
N THR A 8 -31.92 1.57 -48.42
CA THR A 8 -31.97 1.12 -47.03
C THR A 8 -30.57 0.87 -46.44
N VAL A 9 -30.24 1.50 -45.32
CA VAL A 9 -29.07 1.14 -44.50
C VAL A 9 -29.38 -0.13 -43.72
N ILE A 10 -28.68 -1.21 -44.06
CA ILE A 10 -28.73 -2.50 -43.38
C ILE A 10 -28.17 -2.32 -41.96
N LYS A 11 -29.05 -2.42 -40.95
CA LYS A 11 -28.66 -2.55 -39.53
C LYS A 11 -27.96 -3.89 -39.32
N LEU A 12 -26.65 -3.86 -39.11
CA LEU A 12 -25.90 -5.01 -38.61
C LEU A 12 -26.37 -5.33 -37.17
N LYS A 13 -27.09 -6.44 -37.02
CA LYS A 13 -27.50 -7.02 -35.74
C LYS A 13 -26.22 -7.44 -34.98
N ARG A 14 -25.90 -6.76 -33.88
CA ARG A 14 -24.93 -7.24 -32.88
C ARG A 14 -25.40 -8.58 -32.32
N ALA A 15 -24.69 -9.65 -32.66
CA ALA A 15 -24.78 -10.94 -32.01
C ALA A 15 -23.53 -11.13 -31.14
N ILE A 16 -23.66 -10.82 -29.84
CA ILE A 16 -22.89 -11.44 -28.75
C ILE A 16 -23.88 -11.56 -27.58
N PRO A 17 -24.42 -12.75 -27.29
CA PRO A 17 -25.36 -12.95 -26.18
C PRO A 17 -24.60 -13.44 -24.95
N VAL A 18 -23.93 -12.53 -24.25
CA VAL A 18 -23.45 -12.78 -22.88
C VAL A 18 -23.86 -11.54 -22.08
N PHE A 19 -24.58 -11.73 -20.96
CA PHE A 19 -25.33 -10.71 -20.18
C PHE A 19 -26.79 -10.44 -20.61
N GLN A 20 -27.61 -11.48 -20.75
CA GLN A 20 -29.03 -11.36 -20.40
C GLN A 20 -29.20 -11.53 -18.89
N SER A 21 -29.57 -10.42 -18.23
CA SER A 21 -29.89 -10.23 -16.80
C SER A 21 -30.93 -11.21 -16.18
N GLY A 22 -31.36 -12.26 -16.87
CA GLY A 22 -32.36 -13.21 -16.40
C GLY A 22 -31.85 -14.64 -16.19
N TYR A 23 -30.76 -15.05 -16.82
CA TYR A 23 -30.30 -16.45 -16.76
C TYR A 23 -29.51 -16.74 -15.47
N LEU A 24 -28.57 -15.85 -15.12
CA LEU A 24 -27.83 -15.90 -13.86
C LEU A 24 -28.75 -15.79 -12.63
N THR A 25 -29.75 -14.92 -12.71
CA THR A 25 -30.79 -14.76 -11.68
C THR A 25 -31.64 -16.00 -11.53
N LYS A 26 -32.03 -16.66 -12.63
CA LYS A 26 -32.75 -17.95 -12.60
C LYS A 26 -31.89 -19.08 -12.02
N LEU A 27 -30.61 -19.13 -12.35
CA LEU A 27 -29.67 -20.15 -11.89
C LEU A 27 -29.29 -19.97 -10.41
N MET A 28 -29.14 -18.73 -9.95
CA MET A 28 -28.93 -18.38 -8.53
C MET A 28 -30.20 -18.65 -7.68
N HIS A 29 -31.39 -18.51 -8.26
CA HIS A 29 -32.65 -18.90 -7.62
C HIS A 29 -32.87 -20.41 -7.51
N SER A 30 -32.05 -21.26 -8.14
CA SER A 30 -32.15 -22.72 -8.03
C SER A 30 -31.70 -23.27 -6.67
N TYR A 31 -30.97 -22.50 -5.84
CA TYR A 31 -30.48 -22.96 -4.53
C TYR A 31 -30.74 -21.95 -3.39
N PRO A 32 -32.01 -21.63 -3.07
CA PRO A 32 -32.36 -20.60 -2.08
C PRO A 32 -31.92 -20.96 -0.64
N GLN A 33 -31.86 -22.25 -0.31
CA GLN A 33 -31.44 -22.73 1.01
C GLN A 33 -29.96 -22.44 1.28
N PHE A 34 -29.09 -22.61 0.29
CA PHE A 34 -27.65 -22.35 0.41
C PHE A 34 -27.38 -20.86 0.65
N HIS A 35 -28.00 -19.97 -0.12
CA HIS A 35 -27.82 -18.52 0.04
C HIS A 35 -28.38 -17.99 1.37
N THR A 36 -29.47 -18.57 1.85
CA THR A 36 -30.07 -18.17 3.15
C THR A 36 -29.21 -18.64 4.32
N ALA A 37 -28.67 -19.86 4.26
CA ALA A 37 -27.71 -20.38 5.23
C ALA A 37 -26.41 -19.55 5.22
N LEU A 38 -25.88 -19.24 4.03
CA LEU A 38 -24.69 -18.41 3.86
C LEU A 38 -24.91 -17.00 4.43
N ARG A 39 -26.06 -16.37 4.15
CA ARG A 39 -26.43 -15.06 4.73
C ARG A 39 -26.48 -15.12 6.25
N THR A 40 -27.09 -16.15 6.82
CA THR A 40 -27.23 -16.29 8.29
C THR A 40 -25.89 -16.56 8.97
N PHE A 41 -25.03 -17.37 8.36
CA PHE A 41 -23.67 -17.60 8.83
C PHE A 41 -22.85 -16.30 8.75
N TYR A 42 -22.92 -15.63 7.59
CA TYR A 42 -22.24 -14.37 7.33
C TYR A 42 -22.65 -13.28 8.33
N THR A 43 -23.94 -13.08 8.59
CA THR A 43 -24.39 -12.03 9.53
C THR A 43 -23.99 -12.30 10.97
N ARG A 44 -23.81 -13.56 11.38
CA ARG A 44 -23.40 -13.92 12.75
C ARG A 44 -21.88 -13.90 12.95
N VAL A 45 -21.11 -14.38 11.98
CA VAL A 45 -19.66 -14.59 12.13
C VAL A 45 -18.85 -13.36 11.70
N THR A 46 -19.26 -12.70 10.62
CA THR A 46 -18.51 -11.57 10.03
C THR A 46 -18.30 -10.40 10.99
N PRO A 47 -19.25 -10.01 11.87
CA PRO A 47 -19.01 -8.92 12.81
C PRO A 47 -17.90 -9.22 13.83
N TRP A 48 -17.84 -10.45 14.34
CA TRP A 48 -16.79 -10.88 15.28
C TRP A 48 -15.44 -10.98 14.58
N LEU A 49 -15.40 -11.64 13.43
CA LEU A 49 -14.18 -11.76 12.63
C LEU A 49 -13.66 -10.38 12.19
N GLY A 50 -14.55 -9.51 11.72
CA GLY A 50 -14.26 -8.14 11.33
C GLY A 50 -13.70 -7.31 12.48
N PHE A 51 -14.21 -7.49 13.71
CA PHE A 51 -13.66 -6.83 14.89
C PHE A 51 -12.21 -7.26 15.18
N PHE A 52 -11.92 -8.56 15.21
CA PHE A 52 -10.56 -9.04 15.49
C PHE A 52 -9.56 -8.64 14.41
N ILE A 53 -9.92 -8.82 13.13
CA ILE A 53 -9.03 -8.44 12.02
C ILE A 53 -8.89 -6.90 11.99
N GLY A 54 -9.96 -6.16 12.25
CA GLY A 54 -9.93 -4.69 12.38
C GLY A 54 -8.96 -4.21 13.45
N ALA A 55 -8.97 -4.83 14.62
CA ALA A 55 -8.02 -4.54 15.69
C ALA A 55 -6.57 -4.85 15.28
N MET A 56 -6.34 -5.98 14.61
CA MET A 56 -5.02 -6.35 14.11
C MET A 56 -4.49 -5.35 13.06
N VAL A 57 -5.32 -4.93 12.11
CA VAL A 57 -4.90 -3.96 11.09
C VAL A 57 -4.65 -2.59 11.69
N LEU A 58 -5.45 -2.16 12.67
CA LEU A 58 -5.19 -0.92 13.39
C LEU A 58 -3.86 -0.97 14.17
N PHE A 59 -3.54 -2.13 14.78
CA PHE A 59 -2.24 -2.36 15.39
C PHE A 59 -1.09 -2.27 14.37
N LEU A 60 -1.26 -2.85 13.17
CA LEU A 60 -0.28 -2.76 12.09
C LEU A 60 -0.11 -1.34 11.56
N VAL A 61 -1.19 -0.55 11.45
CA VAL A 61 -1.12 0.88 11.11
C VAL A 61 -0.34 1.66 12.18
N GLY A 62 -0.51 1.30 13.45
CA GLY A 62 0.28 1.85 14.56
C GLY A 62 1.77 1.55 14.42
N ILE A 63 2.12 0.28 14.13
CA ILE A 63 3.51 -0.12 13.85
C ILE A 63 4.05 0.64 12.63
N ASP A 64 3.28 0.74 11.55
CA ASP A 64 3.70 1.45 10.35
C ASP A 64 3.95 2.94 10.60
N THR A 65 3.17 3.56 11.49
CA THR A 65 3.32 4.98 11.80
C THR A 65 4.51 5.26 12.72
N LEU A 66 4.88 4.31 13.58
CA LEU A 66 5.92 4.49 14.59
C LEU A 66 7.25 3.83 14.22
N VAL A 67 7.23 2.54 13.90
CA VAL A 67 8.43 1.73 13.62
C VAL A 67 8.92 1.95 12.20
N ASN A 68 8.00 2.06 11.23
CA ASN A 68 8.33 2.35 9.82
C ASN A 68 8.40 3.85 9.52
N ASN A 69 8.65 4.66 10.55
CA ASN A 69 9.03 6.05 10.38
C ASN A 69 10.55 6.12 10.25
N TRP A 70 11.01 6.47 9.05
CA TRP A 70 12.43 6.49 8.71
C TRP A 70 13.25 7.46 9.58
N ALA A 71 12.67 8.59 9.97
CA ALA A 71 13.33 9.55 10.86
C ALA A 71 13.46 9.02 12.29
N ILE A 72 12.44 8.32 12.80
CA ILE A 72 12.52 7.66 14.11
C ILE A 72 13.58 6.56 14.06
N ASN A 73 13.54 5.68 13.05
CA ASN A 73 14.50 4.60 12.92
C ASN A 73 15.94 5.11 12.74
N ASP A 74 16.18 6.19 12.01
CA ASP A 74 17.52 6.81 11.94
C ASP A 74 18.00 7.35 13.29
N PHE A 75 17.09 7.90 14.10
CA PHE A 75 17.42 8.52 15.40
C PHE A 75 17.64 7.50 16.52
N ILE A 76 16.72 6.54 16.70
CA ILE A 76 16.81 5.53 17.77
C ILE A 76 17.41 4.20 17.30
N GLY A 77 17.42 3.95 16.00
CA GLY A 77 17.97 2.74 15.43
C GLY A 77 19.49 2.78 15.50
N ASN A 78 20.08 1.66 15.89
CA ASN A 78 21.53 1.50 16.01
C ASN A 78 22.23 1.43 14.64
N GLY A 79 21.75 2.18 13.63
CA GLY A 79 22.27 2.21 12.27
C GLY A 79 23.59 2.97 12.16
N GLN A 80 23.82 3.97 13.02
CA GLN A 80 25.05 4.78 13.00
C GLN A 80 26.33 3.95 13.20
N GLN A 81 26.23 2.74 13.79
CA GLN A 81 27.36 1.81 13.93
C GLN A 81 28.04 1.47 12.60
N PHE A 82 27.31 1.49 11.48
CA PHE A 82 27.84 1.14 10.15
C PHE A 82 28.81 2.17 9.60
N LYS A 83 28.89 3.37 10.21
CA LYS A 83 29.86 4.42 9.84
C LYS A 83 31.27 4.13 10.36
N THR A 84 31.42 3.25 11.35
CA THR A 84 32.69 2.91 12.01
C THR A 84 33.90 2.72 11.06
N PRO A 85 33.83 1.93 9.96
CA PRO A 85 35.00 1.71 9.09
C PRO A 85 35.42 2.96 8.30
N ILE A 86 34.51 3.91 8.09
CA ILE A 86 34.71 5.08 7.24
C ILE A 86 34.62 6.40 8.01
N ALA A 87 34.52 6.37 9.34
CA ALA A 87 34.30 7.54 10.18
C ALA A 87 35.39 8.63 10.09
N LYS A 88 36.56 8.30 9.54
CA LYS A 88 37.67 9.25 9.30
C LYS A 88 37.77 9.72 7.84
N ALA A 89 36.92 9.19 6.96
CA ALA A 89 36.94 9.49 5.54
C ALA A 89 35.91 10.58 5.21
N ASN A 90 36.32 11.59 4.46
CA ASN A 90 35.42 12.58 3.86
C ASN A 90 35.08 12.18 2.41
N THR A 91 36.02 11.51 1.75
CA THR A 91 35.90 11.03 0.37
C THR A 91 36.38 9.58 0.26
N ILE A 92 36.10 8.95 -0.88
CA ILE A 92 36.59 7.60 -1.20
C ILE A 92 38.14 7.52 -1.20
N LEU A 93 38.83 8.61 -1.54
CA LEU A 93 40.30 8.67 -1.60
C LEU A 93 40.96 8.51 -0.23
N ASP A 94 40.28 8.92 0.83
CA ASP A 94 40.78 8.79 2.21
C ASP A 94 40.89 7.33 2.67
N LEU A 95 40.20 6.41 1.98
CA LEU A 95 40.24 4.98 2.28
C LEU A 95 41.49 4.29 1.73
N VAL A 96 42.08 4.79 0.64
CA VAL A 96 43.26 4.21 -0.02
C VAL A 96 44.46 4.08 0.93
N PRO A 97 44.84 5.12 1.72
CA PRO A 97 45.93 4.99 2.68
C PRO A 97 45.54 4.23 3.97
N ALA A 98 44.24 4.05 4.23
CA ALA A 98 43.72 3.44 5.46
C ALA A 98 43.52 1.92 5.35
N TYR A 99 43.35 1.39 4.13
CA TYR A 99 43.10 -0.02 3.85
C TYR A 99 44.00 -0.53 2.73
N ALA A 100 44.53 -1.74 2.89
CA ALA A 100 45.17 -2.48 1.81
C ALA A 100 44.09 -3.11 0.93
N PHE A 101 43.95 -2.63 -0.30
CA PHE A 101 42.98 -3.18 -1.25
C PHE A 101 43.55 -4.40 -2.00
N GLY A 102 42.68 -5.37 -2.28
CA GLY A 102 43.06 -6.56 -3.05
C GLY A 102 43.55 -6.20 -4.45
N VAL A 103 44.54 -6.93 -4.97
CA VAL A 103 45.04 -6.74 -6.34
C VAL A 103 43.92 -7.03 -7.33
N GLY A 104 43.57 -6.04 -8.17
CA GLY A 104 42.44 -6.10 -9.11
C GLY A 104 41.07 -5.73 -8.51
N TYR A 105 40.99 -5.55 -7.19
CA TYR A 105 39.76 -5.29 -6.43
C TYR A 105 39.87 -3.99 -5.61
N ASN A 106 40.40 -2.95 -6.23
CA ASN A 106 40.71 -1.68 -5.57
C ASN A 106 39.71 -0.59 -6.00
N LEU A 107 39.76 0.55 -5.33
CA LEU A 107 38.84 1.66 -5.62
C LEU A 107 39.12 2.31 -7.00
N SER A 108 40.33 2.18 -7.53
CA SER A 108 40.71 2.71 -8.85
C SER A 108 40.29 1.83 -10.04
N THR A 109 39.92 0.56 -9.80
CA THR A 109 39.41 -0.34 -10.85
C THR A 109 37.90 -0.23 -11.03
N LEU A 110 37.21 0.54 -10.18
CA LEU A 110 35.78 0.82 -10.34
C LEU A 110 35.53 1.62 -11.62
N SER A 111 34.38 1.40 -12.27
CA SER A 111 33.91 2.28 -13.35
C SER A 111 33.67 3.70 -12.83
N ASN A 112 33.56 4.68 -13.74
CA ASN A 112 33.31 6.07 -13.36
C ASN A 112 32.05 6.23 -12.51
N VAL A 113 30.97 5.52 -12.89
CA VAL A 113 29.71 5.55 -12.14
C VAL A 113 29.84 4.80 -10.82
N GLY A 114 30.54 3.67 -10.80
CA GLY A 114 30.80 2.92 -9.57
C GLY A 114 31.61 3.73 -8.55
N TYR A 115 32.66 4.40 -9.01
CA TYR A 115 33.45 5.33 -8.21
C TYR A 115 32.58 6.46 -7.65
N TRP A 116 31.82 7.15 -8.51
CA TRP A 116 30.92 8.24 -8.09
C TRP A 116 29.87 7.78 -7.07
N MET A 117 29.27 6.61 -7.27
CA MET A 117 28.27 6.05 -6.33
C MET A 117 28.88 5.77 -4.96
N THR A 118 30.06 5.17 -4.91
CA THR A 118 30.73 4.88 -3.63
C THR A 118 31.22 6.16 -2.95
N ASP A 119 31.75 7.13 -3.69
CA ASP A 119 32.16 8.42 -3.14
C ASP A 119 30.97 9.21 -2.58
N THR A 120 29.88 9.30 -3.35
CA THR A 120 28.62 9.92 -2.92
C THR A 120 28.06 9.23 -1.67
N THR A 121 28.14 7.90 -1.61
CA THR A 121 27.70 7.13 -0.43
C THR A 121 28.53 7.47 0.81
N ILE A 122 29.86 7.60 0.69
CA ILE A 122 30.75 7.97 1.80
C ILE A 122 30.47 9.40 2.26
N GLN A 123 30.37 10.35 1.33
CA GLN A 123 30.03 11.75 1.63
C GLN A 123 28.67 11.88 2.33
N ASN A 124 27.70 11.07 1.93
CA ASN A 124 26.38 11.04 2.56
C ASN A 124 26.36 10.31 3.92
N LEU A 125 27.32 9.44 4.21
CA LEU A 125 27.38 8.76 5.51
C LEU A 125 28.15 9.58 6.55
N VAL A 126 29.27 10.20 6.17
CA VAL A 126 30.22 10.81 7.13
C VAL A 126 30.56 12.27 6.81
N GLY A 127 30.45 12.70 5.56
CA GLY A 127 30.79 14.06 5.12
C GLY A 127 29.74 15.12 5.48
N ASP A 128 29.88 16.31 4.89
CA ASP A 128 28.98 17.45 5.12
C ASP A 128 27.52 17.16 4.74
N ASN A 129 27.31 16.19 3.83
CA ASN A 129 26.01 15.74 3.37
C ASN A 129 25.37 14.70 4.29
N ALA A 130 25.94 14.41 5.47
CA ALA A 130 25.42 13.39 6.39
C ALA A 130 23.95 13.57 6.82
N LYS A 131 23.39 14.78 6.67
CA LYS A 131 21.98 15.09 6.98
C LYS A 131 21.00 14.75 5.83
N SER A 132 21.52 14.38 4.67
CA SER A 132 20.74 14.11 3.46
C SER A 132 20.27 12.66 3.31
N VAL A 133 20.57 11.80 4.28
CA VAL A 133 20.19 10.38 4.28
C VAL A 133 19.68 9.93 5.63
N TYR A 134 18.84 8.90 5.63
CA TYR A 134 18.53 8.10 6.81
C TYR A 134 19.40 6.84 6.82
N VAL A 135 19.98 6.52 7.98
CA VAL A 135 20.77 5.31 8.22
C VAL A 135 19.98 4.38 9.14
N LEU A 136 19.24 3.47 8.50
CA LEU A 136 18.26 2.62 9.14
C LEU A 136 18.92 1.34 9.68
N SER A 137 18.51 0.94 10.89
CA SER A 137 18.78 -0.40 11.40
C SER A 137 17.69 -1.35 10.89
N ALA A 138 18.09 -2.45 10.28
CA ALA A 138 17.21 -3.32 9.48
C ALA A 138 17.25 -4.79 9.95
N GLY A 139 17.68 -5.01 11.19
CA GLY A 139 17.67 -6.31 11.86
C GLY A 139 19.06 -6.85 12.19
N THR A 140 19.07 -7.93 12.96
CA THR A 140 20.27 -8.74 13.22
C THR A 140 19.91 -10.18 12.92
N TYR A 141 20.63 -10.79 11.99
CA TYR A 141 20.33 -12.11 11.45
C TYR A 141 21.42 -13.10 11.87
N GLU A 142 21.03 -14.35 12.11
CA GLU A 142 22.00 -15.42 12.36
C GLU A 142 22.47 -16.02 11.03
N VAL A 143 23.78 -16.21 10.88
CA VAL A 143 24.35 -16.82 9.68
C VAL A 143 24.09 -18.32 9.68
N THR A 144 23.14 -18.76 8.86
CA THR A 144 22.66 -20.16 8.82
C THR A 144 23.39 -21.04 7.81
N GLY A 145 24.09 -20.47 6.82
CA GLY A 145 24.80 -21.26 5.81
C GLY A 145 25.41 -20.45 4.67
N ALA A 146 25.78 -21.16 3.60
CA ALA A 146 26.50 -20.60 2.45
C ALA A 146 25.72 -19.52 1.69
N ALA A 147 24.39 -19.50 1.77
CA ALA A 147 23.56 -18.45 1.18
C ALA A 147 23.86 -17.06 1.77
N MET A 148 24.40 -16.99 3.00
CA MET A 148 24.82 -15.77 3.68
C MET A 148 26.36 -15.62 3.67
N ASN A 149 27.06 -16.30 2.76
CA ASN A 149 28.52 -16.17 2.64
C ASN A 149 28.90 -14.85 1.94
N LEU A 150 29.08 -13.81 2.74
CA LEU A 150 29.57 -12.51 2.27
C LEU A 150 31.10 -12.37 2.40
N CYS A 151 31.78 -13.37 2.95
CA CYS A 151 33.21 -13.35 3.29
C CYS A 151 34.14 -13.72 2.13
N GLY A 152 33.68 -14.58 1.21
CA GLY A 152 34.53 -15.11 0.12
C GLY A 152 35.21 -14.05 -0.75
N ALA A 153 34.66 -12.83 -0.80
CA ALA A 153 35.23 -11.71 -1.54
C ALA A 153 36.62 -11.27 -1.02
N PHE A 154 37.00 -11.60 0.21
CA PHE A 154 38.32 -11.25 0.75
C PHE A 154 39.44 -12.19 0.29
N GLY A 155 39.14 -13.30 -0.40
CA GLY A 155 40.16 -14.18 -0.96
C GLY A 155 41.02 -13.46 -2.01
N GLY A 156 42.34 -13.53 -1.89
CA GLY A 156 43.23 -12.86 -2.83
C GLY A 156 44.55 -12.37 -2.24
N ARG A 157 45.21 -11.49 -2.99
CA ARG A 157 46.53 -10.92 -2.69
C ARG A 157 46.42 -9.45 -2.31
N TYR A 158 47.11 -9.04 -1.26
CA TYR A 158 47.05 -7.68 -0.72
C TYR A 158 48.46 -7.12 -0.48
N PRO A 159 48.76 -5.91 -0.97
CA PRO A 159 50.00 -5.21 -0.61
C PRO A 159 49.87 -4.68 0.82
N VAL A 160 50.69 -5.17 1.75
CA VAL A 160 50.57 -4.87 3.17
C VAL A 160 51.92 -4.48 3.75
N ASN A 161 51.93 -3.41 4.54
CA ASN A 161 53.08 -3.00 5.34
C ASN A 161 52.78 -3.25 6.83
N LEU A 162 53.47 -4.22 7.44
CA LEU A 162 53.27 -4.63 8.84
C LEU A 162 53.66 -3.55 9.87
N THR A 163 54.30 -2.46 9.47
CA THR A 163 54.54 -1.30 10.36
C THR A 163 53.26 -0.53 10.71
N ARG A 164 52.16 -0.81 10.00
CA ARG A 164 50.84 -0.22 10.23
C ARG A 164 49.82 -1.32 10.55
N PRO A 165 48.72 -1.00 11.28
CA PRO A 165 47.64 -1.96 11.48
C PRO A 165 47.09 -2.47 10.14
N VAL A 166 47.14 -3.77 9.93
CA VAL A 166 46.69 -4.40 8.68
C VAL A 166 45.17 -4.35 8.62
N LYS A 167 44.61 -3.61 7.67
CA LYS A 167 43.18 -3.61 7.36
C LYS A 167 43.01 -3.90 5.87
N LEU A 168 42.08 -4.78 5.54
CA LEU A 168 41.87 -5.23 4.16
C LEU A 168 40.61 -4.57 3.59
N GLY A 169 40.68 -4.23 2.31
CA GLY A 169 39.58 -3.66 1.54
C GLY A 169 39.37 -4.41 0.23
N VAL A 170 38.12 -4.56 -0.17
CA VAL A 170 37.73 -5.11 -1.48
C VAL A 170 36.64 -4.22 -2.04
N ALA A 171 36.80 -3.79 -3.29
CA ALA A 171 35.78 -3.04 -4.00
C ALA A 171 35.55 -3.65 -5.39
N THR A 172 34.29 -3.93 -5.70
CA THR A 172 33.86 -4.43 -7.01
C THR A 172 32.58 -3.76 -7.42
N ASP A 173 32.50 -3.27 -8.65
CA ASP A 173 31.25 -2.86 -9.26
C ASP A 173 30.79 -3.82 -10.35
N ALA A 174 29.48 -3.84 -10.53
CA ALA A 174 28.80 -4.69 -11.48
C ALA A 174 27.56 -4.00 -12.04
N MET A 175 27.16 -4.42 -13.23
CA MET A 175 25.90 -4.06 -13.84
C MET A 175 25.02 -5.31 -13.93
N THR A 176 23.82 -5.23 -13.37
CA THR A 176 22.81 -6.29 -13.44
C THR A 176 21.97 -6.09 -14.69
N PHE A 177 21.88 -7.14 -15.48
CA PHE A 177 21.01 -7.25 -16.63
C PHE A 177 19.85 -8.20 -16.35
N LEU A 178 18.65 -7.84 -16.81
CA LEU A 178 17.43 -8.62 -16.61
C LEU A 178 16.78 -8.96 -17.95
N ARG A 179 16.14 -10.14 -18.03
CA ARG A 179 15.34 -10.55 -19.19
C ARG A 179 13.97 -11.06 -18.75
N GLY A 180 12.96 -10.81 -19.57
CA GLY A 180 11.62 -11.33 -19.34
C GLY A 180 10.87 -10.61 -18.22
N SER A 181 9.71 -11.16 -17.88
CA SER A 181 8.76 -10.68 -16.87
C SER A 181 8.12 -11.87 -16.17
N ALA A 182 7.38 -11.63 -15.10
CA ALA A 182 6.64 -12.70 -14.41
C ALA A 182 5.73 -13.51 -15.35
N LEU A 183 5.17 -12.88 -16.40
CA LEU A 183 4.35 -13.58 -17.39
C LEU A 183 5.20 -14.45 -18.33
N SER A 184 6.32 -13.95 -18.84
CA SER A 184 7.17 -14.77 -19.70
C SER A 184 7.78 -15.94 -18.92
N HIS A 185 8.15 -15.75 -17.66
CA HIS A 185 8.60 -16.84 -16.80
C HIS A 185 7.53 -17.93 -16.58
N ALA A 186 6.25 -17.56 -16.60
CA ALA A 186 5.15 -18.50 -16.40
C ALA A 186 4.75 -19.24 -17.70
N PHE A 187 4.94 -18.61 -18.86
CA PHE A 187 4.44 -19.11 -20.15
C PHE A 187 5.53 -19.45 -21.18
N SER A 188 6.80 -19.26 -20.83
CA SER A 188 7.95 -19.55 -21.69
C SER A 188 9.11 -20.16 -20.89
N ASP A 189 10.21 -20.45 -21.58
CA ASP A 189 11.41 -21.08 -21.08
C ASP A 189 12.58 -20.09 -20.90
N ASP A 190 12.28 -18.79 -20.80
CA ASP A 190 13.28 -17.71 -20.67
C ASP A 190 14.19 -17.83 -19.42
N LEU A 191 13.80 -18.62 -18.42
CA LEU A 191 14.60 -18.95 -17.24
C LEU A 191 15.62 -20.07 -17.46
N THR A 192 15.51 -20.85 -18.53
CA THR A 192 16.32 -22.06 -18.74
C THR A 192 17.04 -22.07 -20.09
N THR A 193 16.49 -21.41 -21.11
CA THR A 193 17.07 -21.39 -22.45
C THR A 193 17.78 -20.09 -22.78
N ASN A 194 18.79 -20.18 -23.66
CA ASN A 194 19.56 -19.02 -24.14
C ASN A 194 20.11 -18.11 -23.02
N LEU A 195 20.58 -18.70 -21.92
CA LEU A 195 21.20 -17.98 -20.82
C LEU A 195 22.66 -17.61 -21.15
N PRO A 196 23.17 -16.47 -20.68
CA PRO A 196 24.59 -16.13 -20.80
C PRO A 196 25.46 -17.14 -20.02
N SER A 197 26.70 -17.34 -20.46
CA SER A 197 27.69 -18.10 -19.69
C SER A 197 28.27 -17.24 -18.56
N ALA A 198 28.89 -17.88 -17.55
CA ALA A 198 29.51 -17.24 -16.38
C ALA A 198 30.32 -15.96 -16.69
N ASN A 199 31.01 -15.95 -17.84
CA ASN A 199 31.93 -14.88 -18.26
C ASN A 199 31.44 -14.16 -19.53
N ALA A 200 30.13 -14.19 -19.81
CA ALA A 200 29.57 -13.55 -20.99
C ALA A 200 29.81 -12.03 -20.98
N ALA A 201 30.22 -11.50 -22.12
CA ALA A 201 30.36 -10.06 -22.31
C ALA A 201 28.99 -9.36 -22.31
N ILE A 202 29.00 -8.05 -22.11
CA ILE A 202 27.77 -7.23 -22.15
C ILE A 202 27.06 -7.38 -23.51
N ALA A 203 27.81 -7.29 -24.61
CA ALA A 203 27.24 -7.41 -25.97
C ALA A 203 26.56 -8.77 -26.20
N ASP A 204 27.14 -9.86 -25.67
CA ASP A 204 26.53 -11.20 -25.76
C ASP A 204 25.27 -11.32 -24.90
N THR A 205 25.25 -10.62 -23.76
CA THR A 205 24.11 -10.59 -22.83
C THR A 205 22.95 -9.82 -23.46
N GLU A 206 23.22 -8.65 -24.05
CA GLU A 206 22.25 -7.84 -24.77
C GLU A 206 21.72 -8.54 -26.03
N ALA A 207 22.58 -9.22 -26.79
CA ALA A 207 22.18 -10.01 -27.96
C ALA A 207 21.20 -11.15 -27.59
N ARG A 208 21.18 -11.58 -26.33
CA ARG A 208 20.25 -12.60 -25.80
C ARG A 208 18.96 -11.99 -25.20
N GLY A 209 18.77 -10.68 -25.35
CA GLY A 209 17.57 -9.95 -24.95
C GLY A 209 17.56 -9.49 -23.49
N PHE A 210 18.72 -9.47 -22.82
CA PHE A 210 18.84 -8.89 -21.50
C PHE A 210 19.05 -7.37 -21.59
N VAL A 211 18.52 -6.63 -20.61
CA VAL A 211 18.61 -5.17 -20.53
C VAL A 211 19.22 -4.76 -19.20
N ALA A 212 20.10 -3.75 -19.22
CA ALA A 212 20.73 -3.21 -18.01
C ALA A 212 19.66 -2.55 -17.10
N SER A 213 19.57 -3.00 -15.85
CA SER A 213 18.49 -2.60 -14.93
C SER A 213 18.95 -2.07 -13.57
N ARG A 214 20.23 -2.25 -13.22
CA ARG A 214 20.81 -1.80 -11.95
C ARG A 214 22.33 -1.74 -12.03
N ILE A 215 22.93 -0.73 -11.43
CA ILE A 215 24.37 -0.64 -11.15
C ILE A 215 24.56 -0.87 -9.65
N GLN A 216 25.61 -1.61 -9.28
CA GLN A 216 25.88 -1.96 -7.90
C GLN A 216 27.38 -1.94 -7.62
N VAL A 217 27.78 -1.50 -6.42
CA VAL A 217 29.18 -1.49 -5.97
C VAL A 217 29.25 -2.09 -4.58
N ASP A 218 29.91 -3.25 -4.46
CA ASP A 218 30.13 -3.95 -3.19
C ASP A 218 31.51 -3.59 -2.65
N MET A 219 31.54 -2.75 -1.61
CA MET A 219 32.74 -2.42 -0.87
C MET A 219 32.73 -3.10 0.50
N LYS A 220 33.80 -3.84 0.80
CA LYS A 220 33.97 -4.56 2.06
C LYS A 220 35.27 -4.15 2.73
N LEU A 221 35.20 -3.85 4.02
CA LEU A 221 36.32 -3.32 4.81
C LEU A 221 36.45 -4.11 6.11
N THR A 222 37.66 -4.55 6.46
CA THR A 222 37.90 -5.29 7.72
C THR A 222 38.29 -4.36 8.86
N THR A 223 38.11 -4.83 10.10
CA THR A 223 38.87 -4.28 11.23
C THR A 223 40.35 -4.67 11.13
N ALA A 224 41.18 -4.09 12.01
CA ALA A 224 42.60 -4.42 12.04
C ALA A 224 42.82 -5.90 12.36
N ILE A 225 43.76 -6.51 11.64
CA ILE A 225 44.16 -7.92 11.78
C ILE A 225 45.59 -7.94 12.35
N PRO A 226 45.85 -8.66 13.44
CA PRO A 226 47.17 -8.74 14.05
C PRO A 226 48.07 -9.76 13.32
N VAL A 227 48.39 -9.47 12.06
CA VAL A 227 49.25 -10.34 11.24
C VAL A 227 50.70 -10.30 11.75
N ILE A 228 51.28 -11.47 12.02
CA ILE A 228 52.71 -11.59 12.34
C ILE A 228 53.53 -11.89 11.07
N ASN A 229 54.81 -11.50 11.09
CA ASN A 229 55.73 -11.72 9.98
C ASN A 229 56.12 -13.21 9.86
N THR A 230 55.27 -13.99 9.20
CA THR A 230 55.51 -15.39 8.88
C THR A 230 54.76 -15.83 7.63
N SER A 231 55.40 -16.67 6.84
CA SER A 231 54.80 -17.34 5.68
C SER A 231 53.93 -18.53 6.04
N THR A 232 53.91 -18.95 7.32
CA THR A 232 53.01 -20.00 7.80
C THR A 232 51.57 -19.47 7.85
N PRO A 233 50.57 -20.27 7.43
CA PRO A 233 49.17 -19.88 7.54
C PRO A 233 48.76 -19.51 8.97
N GLN A 234 48.04 -18.40 9.11
CA GLN A 234 47.51 -17.85 10.35
C GLN A 234 45.99 -17.73 10.22
N ASN A 235 45.24 -18.16 11.23
CA ASN A 235 43.78 -18.10 11.22
C ASN A 235 43.28 -16.98 12.11
N PHE A 236 42.40 -16.14 11.58
CA PHE A 236 41.83 -15.01 12.29
C PHE A 236 40.32 -14.95 12.14
N MET A 237 39.66 -14.63 13.24
CA MET A 237 38.25 -14.22 13.27
C MET A 237 38.19 -12.71 13.11
N VAL A 238 37.83 -12.26 11.91
CA VAL A 238 37.94 -10.86 11.50
C VAL A 238 36.56 -10.24 11.40
N THR A 239 36.33 -9.15 12.13
CA THR A 239 35.12 -8.34 11.95
C THR A 239 35.24 -7.55 10.65
N TRP A 240 34.15 -7.46 9.90
CA TRP A 240 34.11 -6.74 8.64
C TRP A 240 32.82 -5.93 8.51
N TYR A 241 32.87 -4.93 7.64
CA TYR A 241 31.78 -4.06 7.28
C TYR A 241 31.53 -4.09 5.78
N ARG A 242 30.27 -3.97 5.39
CA ARG A 242 29.82 -3.86 4.00
C ARG A 242 29.22 -2.48 3.76
N ILE A 243 29.58 -1.87 2.64
CA ILE A 243 28.86 -0.76 2.04
C ILE A 243 28.58 -1.18 0.61
N TYR A 244 27.33 -1.58 0.36
CA TYR A 244 26.92 -2.09 -0.94
C TYR A 244 25.93 -1.12 -1.58
N SER A 245 26.46 -0.20 -2.38
CA SER A 245 25.68 0.85 -3.02
C SER A 245 24.99 0.33 -4.27
N LYS A 246 23.77 0.79 -4.52
CA LYS A 246 22.95 0.42 -5.69
C LYS A 246 22.27 1.64 -6.26
N ALA A 247 22.25 1.73 -7.59
CA ALA A 247 21.49 2.72 -8.33
C ALA A 247 20.65 2.04 -9.40
N TYR A 248 19.45 2.57 -9.62
CA TYR A 248 18.46 2.03 -10.55
C TYR A 248 18.38 2.83 -11.85
N CYS A 249 19.20 3.87 -11.99
CA CYS A 249 19.50 4.53 -13.25
C CYS A 249 20.93 5.08 -13.19
N THR A 250 21.55 5.33 -14.35
CA THR A 250 22.85 6.01 -14.38
C THR A 250 22.72 7.44 -13.87
N GLY A 251 23.46 7.80 -12.81
CA GLY A 251 23.43 9.13 -12.19
C GLY A 251 22.29 9.35 -11.17
N CYS A 252 21.44 8.34 -10.93
CA CYS A 252 20.47 8.38 -9.83
C CYS A 252 21.17 8.34 -8.46
N SER A 253 20.59 9.01 -7.45
CA SER A 253 21.04 8.90 -6.07
C SER A 253 21.07 7.42 -5.62
N PRO A 254 22.21 6.92 -5.11
CA PRO A 254 22.32 5.53 -4.71
C PRO A 254 21.65 5.29 -3.36
N ILE A 255 21.07 4.11 -3.20
CA ILE A 255 20.83 3.51 -1.88
C ILE A 255 22.06 2.70 -1.49
N ALA A 256 22.23 2.37 -0.20
CA ALA A 256 23.27 1.44 0.21
C ALA A 256 22.77 0.42 1.23
N GLU A 257 23.04 -0.85 0.97
CA GLU A 257 23.02 -1.89 2.00
C GLU A 257 24.25 -1.73 2.89
N LEU A 258 24.02 -1.73 4.19
CA LEU A 258 25.05 -1.65 5.21
C LEU A 258 25.09 -2.96 5.97
N GLY A 259 26.29 -3.51 6.14
CA GLY A 259 26.47 -4.80 6.78
C GLY A 259 27.59 -4.77 7.80
N ARG A 260 27.46 -5.60 8.84
CA ARG A 260 28.56 -5.91 9.75
C ARG A 260 28.48 -7.38 10.13
N GLY A 261 29.60 -8.08 10.04
CA GLY A 261 29.68 -9.50 10.39
C GLY A 261 31.09 -9.92 10.78
N VAL A 262 31.30 -11.23 10.87
CA VAL A 262 32.60 -11.85 11.17
C VAL A 262 32.92 -12.89 10.11
N CYS A 263 34.16 -12.90 9.65
CA CYS A 263 34.69 -13.90 8.73
C CYS A 263 35.80 -14.70 9.42
N ASN A 264 35.89 -15.98 9.07
CA ASN A 264 37.06 -16.79 9.37
C ASN A 264 38.02 -16.70 8.19
N MET A 265 39.22 -16.16 8.41
CA MET A 265 40.21 -15.92 7.37
C MET A 265 41.51 -16.66 7.68
N THR A 266 42.05 -17.35 6.68
CA THR A 266 43.39 -17.93 6.70
C THR A 266 44.31 -17.08 5.84
N VAL A 267 45.39 -16.57 6.45
CA VAL A 267 46.31 -15.63 5.81
C VAL A 267 47.76 -16.10 5.93
N ALA A 268 48.58 -15.79 4.94
CA ALA A 268 50.03 -16.02 4.97
C ALA A 268 50.74 -14.75 4.47
N TYR A 269 51.75 -14.27 5.21
CA TYR A 269 52.48 -13.05 4.87
C TYR A 269 53.87 -13.39 4.34
N THR A 270 54.28 -12.73 3.26
CA THR A 270 55.61 -12.91 2.66
C THR A 270 56.35 -11.57 2.64
N ASP A 271 57.33 -11.42 3.53
CA ASP A 271 58.04 -10.17 3.77
C ASP A 271 58.83 -9.67 2.56
N SER A 272 59.47 -10.58 1.81
CA SER A 272 60.25 -10.25 0.62
C SER A 272 59.44 -9.54 -0.47
N SER A 273 58.13 -9.75 -0.50
CA SER A 273 57.21 -9.13 -1.46
C SER A 273 56.29 -8.08 -0.83
N GLN A 274 56.30 -7.95 0.51
CA GLN A 274 55.32 -7.17 1.27
C GLN A 274 53.86 -7.51 0.90
N MET A 275 53.59 -8.80 0.68
CA MET A 275 52.28 -9.30 0.26
C MET A 275 51.67 -10.19 1.33
N LEU A 276 50.41 -9.95 1.62
CA LEU A 276 49.54 -10.85 2.36
C LEU A 276 48.68 -11.65 1.38
N GLN A 277 48.74 -12.98 1.47
CA GLN A 277 47.85 -13.88 0.76
C GLN A 277 46.74 -14.33 1.70
N VAL A 278 45.49 -14.05 1.34
CA VAL A 278 44.32 -14.66 1.98
C VAL A 278 43.98 -15.91 1.18
N THR A 279 44.27 -17.09 1.75
CA THR A 279 44.07 -18.38 1.08
C THR A 279 42.64 -18.89 1.23
N GLU A 280 42.03 -18.65 2.39
CA GLU A 280 40.65 -19.03 2.67
C GLU A 280 39.96 -17.86 3.38
N SER A 281 38.73 -17.55 2.97
CA SER A 281 37.86 -16.60 3.66
C SER A 281 36.44 -17.10 3.59
N THR A 282 35.89 -17.46 4.74
CA THR A 282 34.56 -18.07 4.83
C THR A 282 33.74 -17.50 5.98
N TYR A 283 32.45 -17.75 5.91
CA TYR A 283 31.48 -17.32 6.91
C TYR A 283 31.60 -18.17 8.19
N VAL A 284 31.09 -17.62 9.29
CA VAL A 284 31.08 -18.30 10.60
C VAL A 284 29.64 -18.66 10.92
N LEU A 285 29.36 -19.96 11.02
CA LEU A 285 28.02 -20.45 11.38
C LEU A 285 27.57 -19.90 12.73
N ASN A 286 26.28 -19.57 12.84
CA ASN A 286 25.63 -19.01 14.03
C ASN A 286 26.19 -17.65 14.49
N SER A 287 27.05 -17.02 13.69
CA SER A 287 27.49 -15.65 13.96
C SER A 287 26.38 -14.64 13.61
N LYS A 288 26.43 -13.46 14.25
CA LYS A 288 25.46 -12.38 14.00
C LYS A 288 25.90 -11.54 12.81
N HIS A 289 24.97 -11.33 11.87
CA HIS A 289 25.07 -10.35 10.81
C HIS A 289 24.13 -9.18 11.09
N TYR A 290 24.69 -8.00 11.37
CA TYR A 290 23.91 -6.78 11.51
C TYR A 290 23.66 -6.19 10.13
N PHE A 291 22.41 -5.88 9.84
CA PHE A 291 21.98 -5.33 8.56
C PHE A 291 21.39 -3.94 8.75
N GLY A 292 21.68 -3.06 7.81
CA GLY A 292 21.16 -1.70 7.77
C GLY A 292 21.01 -1.21 6.34
N LEU A 293 20.34 -0.09 6.20
CA LEU A 293 20.06 0.52 4.91
C LEU A 293 20.29 2.02 4.98
N MET A 294 20.97 2.56 3.98
CA MET A 294 21.03 3.99 3.71
C MET A 294 20.00 4.33 2.63
N ILE A 295 19.09 5.24 2.94
CA ILE A 295 18.13 5.80 1.99
C ILE A 295 18.22 7.32 1.98
N SER A 296 17.92 7.95 0.86
CA SER A 296 17.91 9.42 0.74
C SER A 296 16.80 10.04 1.58
N HIS A 297 17.10 11.18 2.20
CA HIS A 297 16.10 12.06 2.75
C HIS A 297 15.36 12.76 1.61
N ASP A 298 14.04 12.67 1.62
CA ASP A 298 13.18 13.34 0.64
C ASP A 298 12.08 14.15 1.35
N ILE A 299 11.73 15.30 0.77
CA ILE A 299 10.59 16.11 1.21
C ILE A 299 9.28 15.31 1.11
N TYR A 300 9.15 14.43 0.12
CA TYR A 300 7.97 13.58 -0.03
C TYR A 300 7.79 12.61 1.14
N GLY A 301 8.88 12.09 1.72
CA GLY A 301 8.84 11.26 2.93
C GLY A 301 8.34 12.04 4.15
N THR A 302 8.79 13.29 4.30
CA THR A 302 8.34 14.17 5.40
C THR A 302 6.86 14.53 5.25
N ILE A 303 6.44 14.94 4.05
CA ILE A 303 5.03 15.24 3.76
C ILE A 303 4.17 13.99 4.01
N SER A 304 4.62 12.82 3.57
CA SER A 304 3.93 11.54 3.80
C SER A 304 3.62 11.31 5.28
N ILE A 305 4.61 11.50 6.16
CA ILE A 305 4.44 11.34 7.61
C ILE A 305 3.44 12.36 8.18
N VAL A 306 3.52 13.63 7.77
CA VAL A 306 2.59 14.67 8.22
C VAL A 306 1.15 14.33 7.80
N LEU A 307 0.95 13.89 6.56
CA LEU A 307 -0.37 13.46 6.08
C LEU A 307 -0.93 12.27 6.87
N LYS A 308 -0.09 11.29 7.25
CA LYS A 308 -0.52 10.18 8.14
C LYS A 308 -1.02 10.70 9.47
N TYR A 309 -0.27 11.61 10.12
CA TYR A 309 -0.68 12.13 11.43
C TYR A 309 -1.97 12.95 11.34
N ILE A 310 -2.14 13.75 10.30
CA ILE A 310 -3.40 14.47 10.03
C ILE A 310 -4.55 13.47 9.87
N ALA A 311 -4.37 12.42 9.04
CA ALA A 311 -5.39 11.39 8.84
C ALA A 311 -5.79 10.71 10.16
N ILE A 312 -4.80 10.26 10.94
CA ILE A 312 -5.01 9.61 12.25
C ILE A 312 -5.74 10.55 13.21
N PHE A 313 -5.39 11.84 13.24
CA PHE A 313 -6.07 12.83 14.06
C PHE A 313 -7.56 12.93 13.70
N PHE A 314 -7.89 13.09 12.41
CA PHE A 314 -9.28 13.16 11.95
C PHE A 314 -10.06 11.87 12.23
N ALA A 315 -9.42 10.70 12.10
CA ALA A 315 -10.05 9.43 12.44
C ALA A 315 -10.36 9.32 13.94
N ILE A 316 -9.40 9.63 14.81
CA ILE A 316 -9.58 9.51 16.26
C ILE A 316 -10.58 10.55 16.76
N ALA A 317 -10.40 11.82 16.40
CA ALA A 317 -11.28 12.90 16.85
C ALA A 317 -12.73 12.70 16.36
N GLY A 318 -12.90 12.41 15.06
CA GLY A 318 -14.22 12.14 14.49
C GLY A 318 -14.85 10.88 15.08
N TYR A 319 -14.10 9.79 15.27
CA TYR A 319 -14.66 8.58 15.88
C TYR A 319 -15.10 8.80 17.33
N ILE A 320 -14.29 9.50 18.15
CA ILE A 320 -14.65 9.84 19.53
C ILE A 320 -15.90 10.72 19.56
N ALA A 321 -16.00 11.72 18.68
CA ALA A 321 -17.22 12.52 18.53
C ALA A 321 -18.45 11.65 18.20
N GLY A 322 -18.30 10.70 17.27
CA GLY A 322 -19.34 9.75 16.88
C GLY A 322 -19.73 8.74 17.97
N ARG A 323 -18.96 8.60 19.06
CA ARG A 323 -19.36 7.79 20.24
C ARG A 323 -20.49 8.43 21.03
N LYS A 324 -20.67 9.76 20.89
CA LYS A 324 -21.83 10.48 21.39
C LYS A 324 -22.86 10.64 20.27
N THR A 325 -24.12 10.83 20.67
CA THR A 325 -25.21 11.00 19.71
C THR A 325 -25.11 12.39 19.11
N VAL A 326 -24.79 12.50 17.83
CA VAL A 326 -24.71 13.79 17.13
C VAL A 326 -26.13 14.32 16.91
N GLN A 327 -26.33 15.64 17.03
CA GLN A 327 -27.64 16.27 16.81
C GLN A 327 -28.03 16.22 15.34
N TRP A 328 -29.32 16.02 15.06
CA TRP A 328 -29.83 16.01 13.70
C TRP A 328 -29.70 17.40 13.10
N ARG A 329 -29.08 17.49 11.92
CA ARG A 329 -28.76 18.75 11.24
C ARG A 329 -29.80 19.04 10.16
N GLU A 330 -30.10 20.32 10.00
CA GLU A 330 -30.84 20.86 8.87
C GLU A 330 -29.97 21.84 8.12
N VAL A 331 -30.12 21.89 6.79
CA VAL A 331 -29.56 22.97 5.98
C VAL A 331 -30.28 24.26 6.35
N ASN A 332 -29.54 25.22 6.90
CA ASN A 332 -30.04 26.57 7.01
C ASN A 332 -29.69 27.31 5.71
N ALA A 333 -30.67 27.46 4.82
CA ALA A 333 -30.49 28.14 3.53
C ALA A 333 -30.06 29.62 3.66
N GLU A 334 -30.21 30.21 4.84
CA GLU A 334 -29.86 31.61 5.13
C GLU A 334 -28.44 31.79 5.67
N LYS A 335 -27.73 30.70 6.02
CA LYS A 335 -26.36 30.75 6.55
C LYS A 335 -25.38 30.06 5.61
N VAL A 336 -24.41 30.82 5.12
CA VAL A 336 -23.26 30.26 4.39
C VAL A 336 -22.29 29.68 5.41
N GLU A 337 -22.09 28.37 5.38
CA GLU A 337 -21.14 27.67 6.24
C GLU A 337 -19.70 27.94 5.79
N SER A 338 -18.84 28.35 6.72
CA SER A 338 -17.42 28.51 6.42
C SER A 338 -16.70 27.16 6.35
N MET A 339 -15.52 27.13 5.71
CA MET A 339 -14.67 25.94 5.71
C MET A 339 -14.25 25.54 7.13
N TRP A 340 -14.08 26.52 8.03
CA TRP A 340 -13.75 26.27 9.43
C TRP A 340 -14.90 25.60 10.18
N ASP A 341 -16.13 26.05 9.95
CA ASP A 341 -17.32 25.44 10.56
C ASP A 341 -17.45 23.97 10.13
N LYS A 342 -17.18 23.67 8.85
CA LYS A 342 -17.17 22.28 8.36
C LYS A 342 -16.08 21.42 9.01
N VAL A 343 -14.87 21.95 9.17
CA VAL A 343 -13.78 21.25 9.86
C VAL A 343 -14.15 20.99 11.32
N MET A 344 -14.67 22.02 12.02
CA MET A 344 -15.10 21.89 13.42
C MET A 344 -16.26 20.90 13.56
N ASP A 345 -17.24 20.93 12.68
CA ASP A 345 -18.33 19.96 12.67
C ASP A 345 -17.83 18.53 12.39
N THR A 346 -16.74 18.37 11.63
CA THR A 346 -16.14 17.05 11.34
C THR A 346 -15.46 16.44 12.57
N ILE A 347 -14.89 17.23 13.47
CA ILE A 347 -14.15 16.72 14.64
C ILE A 347 -14.88 16.91 15.98
N ALA A 348 -15.76 17.89 16.06
CA ALA A 348 -16.46 18.33 17.27
C ALA A 348 -17.89 18.82 16.95
N PRO A 349 -18.76 17.95 16.38
CA PRO A 349 -20.15 18.30 16.12
C PRO A 349 -20.93 18.54 17.41
N LYS A 350 -22.07 19.24 17.29
CA LYS A 350 -23.04 19.33 18.40
C LYS A 350 -23.59 17.96 18.74
N TYR A 351 -23.57 17.59 20.01
CA TYR A 351 -23.99 16.26 20.46
C TYR A 351 -24.94 16.30 21.67
N PHE A 352 -25.71 15.24 21.84
CA PHE A 352 -26.38 14.89 23.07
C PHE A 352 -25.49 13.95 23.90
N PRO A 353 -25.50 14.03 25.24
CA PRO A 353 -24.62 13.24 26.12
C PRO A 353 -25.03 11.75 26.22
N HIS A 354 -25.64 11.19 25.18
CA HIS A 354 -26.02 9.78 25.08
C HIS A 354 -25.06 9.01 24.18
N LEU A 355 -24.79 7.76 24.53
CA LEU A 355 -23.93 6.88 23.72
C LEU A 355 -24.60 6.53 22.38
N SER A 356 -23.81 6.57 21.31
CA SER A 356 -24.19 6.08 19.98
C SER A 356 -23.28 4.92 19.59
N HIS A 357 -23.85 3.88 18.98
CA HIS A 357 -23.13 2.70 18.47
C HIS A 357 -23.33 2.57 16.96
N ALA A 358 -23.36 3.71 16.25
CA ALA A 358 -23.71 3.75 14.84
C ALA A 358 -22.67 3.10 13.93
N ILE A 359 -21.38 3.32 14.19
CA ILE A 359 -20.27 2.90 13.32
C ILE A 359 -19.10 2.43 14.20
N ARG A 360 -18.41 1.37 13.78
CA ARG A 360 -17.14 0.90 14.38
C ARG A 360 -15.94 1.67 13.80
N LEU A 361 -14.83 1.75 14.54
CA LEU A 361 -13.66 2.54 14.13
C LEU A 361 -13.08 2.12 12.76
N ASP A 362 -13.02 0.84 12.47
CA ASP A 362 -12.53 0.33 11.18
C ASP A 362 -13.43 0.78 10.01
N LEU A 363 -14.75 0.61 10.13
CA LEU A 363 -15.73 1.09 9.16
C LEU A 363 -15.69 2.61 8.98
N PHE A 364 -15.42 3.33 10.07
CA PHE A 364 -15.23 4.78 10.04
C PHE A 364 -14.00 5.16 9.21
N CYS A 365 -12.85 4.52 9.44
CA CYS A 365 -11.63 4.84 8.69
C CYS A 365 -11.77 4.50 7.20
N TYR A 366 -12.33 3.34 6.85
CA TYR A 366 -12.42 2.88 5.45
C TYR A 366 -13.43 3.66 4.61
N ASN A 367 -14.50 4.14 5.22
CA ASN A 367 -15.50 4.93 4.50
C ASN A 367 -15.21 6.44 4.52
N SER A 368 -14.37 6.93 5.43
CA SER A 368 -14.01 8.36 5.52
C SER A 368 -13.12 8.79 4.36
N ASP A 369 -13.58 9.75 3.56
CA ASP A 369 -12.84 10.30 2.42
C ASP A 369 -11.60 11.07 2.87
N ILE A 370 -11.69 11.82 3.97
CA ILE A 370 -10.56 12.57 4.54
C ILE A 370 -9.45 11.59 4.94
N PHE A 371 -9.82 10.53 5.67
CA PHE A 371 -8.85 9.55 6.14
C PHE A 371 -8.19 8.82 4.98
N VAL A 372 -8.98 8.24 4.07
CA VAL A 372 -8.46 7.46 2.95
C VAL A 372 -7.62 8.34 2.02
N THR A 373 -8.04 9.56 1.71
CA THR A 373 -7.31 10.45 0.81
C THR A 373 -5.92 10.76 1.35
N PHE A 374 -5.82 11.14 2.63
CA PHE A 374 -4.52 11.44 3.24
C PHE A 374 -3.63 10.19 3.39
N PHE A 375 -4.20 9.03 3.73
CA PHE A 375 -3.43 7.78 3.78
C PHE A 375 -2.94 7.30 2.40
N VAL A 376 -3.77 7.43 1.37
CA VAL A 376 -3.41 7.11 -0.02
C VAL A 376 -2.32 8.04 -0.51
N ALA A 377 -2.49 9.35 -0.34
CA ALA A 377 -1.49 10.34 -0.73
C ALA A 377 -0.15 10.10 -0.01
N SER A 378 -0.18 9.88 1.30
CA SER A 378 1.00 9.49 2.07
C SER A 378 1.66 8.22 1.52
N THR A 379 0.87 7.18 1.25
CA THR A 379 1.37 5.89 0.77
C THR A 379 2.07 6.04 -0.58
N ILE A 380 1.50 6.82 -1.50
CA ILE A 380 2.10 7.08 -2.82
C ILE A 380 3.43 7.82 -2.67
N LEU A 381 3.48 8.85 -1.81
CA LEU A 381 4.68 9.67 -1.60
C LEU A 381 5.85 8.89 -0.99
N ASP A 382 5.59 7.87 -0.18
CA ASP A 382 6.63 7.06 0.49
C ASP A 382 6.75 5.62 -0.06
N MET A 383 6.09 5.32 -1.18
CA MET A 383 6.07 3.97 -1.75
C MET A 383 7.47 3.49 -2.15
N ASN A 384 8.29 4.41 -2.68
CA ASN A 384 9.63 4.09 -3.16
C ASN A 384 10.52 3.54 -2.04
N HIS A 385 10.64 4.28 -0.93
CA HIS A 385 11.41 3.85 0.23
C HIS A 385 10.84 2.57 0.87
N ALA A 386 9.50 2.46 0.95
CA ALA A 386 8.85 1.28 1.49
C ALA A 386 9.18 0.01 0.70
N LEU A 387 9.06 0.03 -0.63
CA LEU A 387 9.35 -1.14 -1.47
C LEU A 387 10.83 -1.54 -1.40
N MET A 388 11.74 -0.55 -1.41
CA MET A 388 13.17 -0.80 -1.26
C MET A 388 13.48 -1.45 0.09
N PHE A 389 12.97 -0.89 1.18
CA PHE A 389 13.18 -1.44 2.52
C PHE A 389 12.62 -2.87 2.63
N ILE A 390 11.38 -3.10 2.19
CA ILE A 390 10.76 -4.43 2.28
C ILE A 390 11.61 -5.47 1.57
N ARG A 391 12.02 -5.18 0.34
CA ARG A 391 12.78 -6.12 -0.49
C ARG A 391 14.12 -6.47 0.16
N GLU A 392 14.93 -5.48 0.49
CA GLU A 392 16.30 -5.70 0.96
C GLU A 392 16.31 -6.42 2.33
N VAL A 393 15.36 -6.09 3.20
CA VAL A 393 15.20 -6.76 4.50
C VAL A 393 14.66 -8.18 4.35
N ASN A 394 13.73 -8.41 3.43
CA ASN A 394 13.14 -9.73 3.22
C ASN A 394 14.15 -10.78 2.77
N VAL A 395 15.17 -10.40 1.98
CA VAL A 395 16.25 -11.32 1.54
C VAL A 395 16.97 -11.96 2.74
N PHE A 396 17.26 -11.17 3.77
CA PHE A 396 17.91 -11.68 4.98
C PHE A 396 16.93 -12.40 5.91
N ASN A 397 15.71 -11.88 6.04
CA ASN A 397 14.66 -12.47 6.87
C ASN A 397 14.18 -13.83 6.33
N GLU A 398 14.25 -14.08 5.02
CA GLU A 398 13.95 -15.40 4.45
C GLU A 398 15.01 -16.44 4.85
N ALA A 399 16.28 -16.04 4.92
CA ALA A 399 17.39 -16.91 5.32
C ALA A 399 17.48 -17.13 6.84
N SER A 400 17.08 -16.14 7.65
CA SER A 400 17.05 -16.18 9.11
C SER A 400 15.80 -15.45 9.62
N PRO A 401 14.64 -16.14 9.73
CA PRO A 401 13.37 -15.50 10.06
C PRO A 401 13.30 -14.99 11.49
N HIS A 402 12.97 -13.70 11.63
CA HIS A 402 12.68 -13.06 12.91
C HIS A 402 11.26 -12.47 12.93
N PHE A 403 10.55 -12.69 14.04
CA PHE A 403 9.14 -12.32 14.15
C PHE A 403 8.91 -10.80 14.12
N ASP A 404 9.75 -10.04 14.81
CA ASP A 404 9.71 -8.57 14.87
C ASP A 404 9.91 -7.93 13.49
N VAL A 405 10.93 -8.38 12.75
CA VAL A 405 11.18 -7.94 11.37
C VAL A 405 10.02 -8.34 10.45
N SER A 406 9.55 -9.58 10.55
CA SER A 406 8.42 -10.06 9.74
C SER A 406 7.14 -9.24 9.99
N LEU A 407 6.87 -8.89 11.24
CA LEU A 407 5.75 -8.03 11.62
C LEU A 407 5.90 -6.61 11.06
N GLN A 408 7.12 -6.06 11.07
CA GLN A 408 7.43 -4.76 10.47
C GLN A 408 7.19 -4.76 8.95
N LEU A 409 7.66 -5.80 8.25
CA LEU A 409 7.44 -5.99 6.81
C LEU A 409 5.95 -6.15 6.46
N PHE A 410 5.21 -6.87 7.31
CA PHE A 410 3.77 -7.02 7.18
C PHE A 410 3.06 -5.67 7.35
N ALA A 411 3.45 -4.88 8.35
CA ALA A 411 2.93 -3.53 8.56
C ALA A 411 3.17 -2.61 7.36
N LEU A 412 4.37 -2.61 6.74
CA LEU A 412 4.63 -1.86 5.50
C LEU A 412 3.72 -2.29 4.36
N SER A 413 3.49 -3.60 4.22
CA SER A 413 2.64 -4.15 3.16
C SER A 413 1.17 -3.77 3.32
N THR A 414 0.69 -3.50 4.55
CA THR A 414 -0.68 -3.01 4.79
C THR A 414 -0.95 -1.66 4.11
N ARG A 415 0.07 -0.89 3.73
CA ARG A 415 -0.10 0.39 3.02
C ARG A 415 -0.87 0.23 1.71
N LEU A 416 -0.68 -0.89 1.02
CA LEU A 416 -1.31 -1.19 -0.27
C LEU A 416 -2.82 -1.38 -0.16
N LEU A 417 -3.34 -1.78 1.02
CA LEU A 417 -4.78 -1.85 1.27
C LEU A 417 -5.44 -0.47 1.06
N TRP A 418 -4.80 0.61 1.49
CA TRP A 418 -5.34 1.96 1.33
C TRP A 418 -5.42 2.35 -0.14
N LEU A 419 -4.47 1.93 -0.98
CA LEU A 419 -4.55 2.15 -2.43
C LEU A 419 -5.76 1.44 -3.04
N ASN A 420 -6.04 0.20 -2.66
CA ASN A 420 -7.24 -0.52 -3.12
C ASN A 420 -8.52 0.24 -2.78
N ILE A 421 -8.64 0.75 -1.55
CA ILE A 421 -9.81 1.52 -1.13
C ILE A 421 -9.89 2.86 -1.87
N GLY A 422 -8.75 3.53 -2.05
CA GLY A 422 -8.66 4.77 -2.82
C GLY A 422 -9.11 4.59 -4.27
N ILE A 423 -8.68 3.51 -4.93
CA ILE A 423 -9.10 3.15 -6.29
C ILE A 423 -10.63 3.02 -6.36
N LEU A 424 -11.27 2.39 -5.37
CA LEU A 424 -12.74 2.25 -5.36
C LEU A 424 -13.46 3.58 -5.19
N LYS A 425 -12.98 4.44 -4.29
CA LYS A 425 -13.56 5.78 -4.10
C LYS A 425 -13.42 6.64 -5.37
N VAL A 426 -12.25 6.63 -5.99
CA VAL A 426 -12.02 7.31 -7.27
C VAL A 426 -12.90 6.71 -8.37
N ALA A 427 -13.04 5.38 -8.44
CA ALA A 427 -13.91 4.74 -9.42
C ALA A 427 -15.37 5.17 -9.27
N LYS A 428 -15.89 5.26 -8.03
CA LYS A 428 -17.24 5.79 -7.77
C LYS A 428 -17.40 7.23 -8.25
N LEU A 429 -16.43 8.09 -7.94
CA LEU A 429 -16.43 9.47 -8.39
C LEU A 429 -16.42 9.56 -9.94
N LEU A 430 -15.55 8.79 -10.60
CA LEU A 430 -15.46 8.74 -12.05
C LEU A 430 -16.76 8.23 -12.69
N VAL A 431 -17.40 7.21 -12.11
CA VAL A 431 -18.70 6.71 -12.59
C VAL A 431 -19.78 7.75 -12.43
N HIS A 432 -19.80 8.50 -11.33
CA HIS A 432 -20.75 9.61 -11.15
C HIS A 432 -20.56 10.71 -12.21
N LEU A 433 -19.30 11.03 -12.55
CA LEU A 433 -18.98 12.07 -13.55
C LEU A 433 -19.22 11.62 -15.00
N THR A 434 -18.93 10.36 -15.33
CA THR A 434 -18.99 9.83 -16.71
C THR A 434 -20.32 9.18 -17.06
N TYR A 435 -21.02 8.63 -16.06
CA TYR A 435 -22.33 8.00 -16.19
C TYR A 435 -23.28 8.55 -15.11
N PRO A 436 -23.70 9.83 -15.25
CA PRO A 436 -24.56 10.47 -14.26
C PRO A 436 -25.92 9.77 -14.20
N ALA A 437 -26.33 9.43 -12.99
CA ALA A 437 -27.67 8.93 -12.69
C ALA A 437 -28.62 10.10 -12.40
N ALA A 438 -29.88 9.98 -12.77
CA ALA A 438 -30.91 10.96 -12.44
C ALA A 438 -31.49 10.75 -11.02
N TYR A 439 -31.43 9.52 -10.50
CA TYR A 439 -31.91 9.20 -9.16
C TYR A 439 -31.09 8.10 -8.47
N SER A 440 -31.18 8.06 -7.14
CA SER A 440 -30.56 7.05 -6.27
C SER A 440 -31.10 5.65 -6.59
N GLY A 441 -30.22 4.75 -7.04
CA GLY A 441 -30.58 3.38 -7.45
C GLY A 441 -30.65 3.11 -8.95
N GLU A 442 -30.43 4.12 -9.81
CA GLU A 442 -30.45 3.94 -11.27
C GLU A 442 -29.18 3.29 -11.83
N SER A 443 -28.01 3.69 -11.31
CA SER A 443 -26.72 3.25 -11.85
C SER A 443 -26.49 1.75 -11.68
N ARG A 444 -26.24 1.03 -12.77
CA ARG A 444 -25.92 -0.41 -12.70
C ARG A 444 -24.50 -0.70 -12.22
N LEU A 445 -23.59 0.25 -12.43
CA LEU A 445 -22.17 0.10 -12.13
C LEU A 445 -21.82 0.55 -10.72
N MET A 446 -22.44 1.60 -10.20
CA MET A 446 -22.10 2.19 -8.90
C MET A 446 -22.07 1.16 -7.75
N PRO A 447 -23.04 0.23 -7.64
CA PRO A 447 -23.03 -0.75 -6.56
C PRO A 447 -21.86 -1.72 -6.59
N PHE A 448 -21.25 -1.93 -7.75
CA PHE A 448 -20.16 -2.90 -7.92
C PHE A 448 -18.89 -2.48 -7.17
N PHE A 449 -18.75 -1.20 -6.84
CA PHE A 449 -17.59 -0.65 -6.13
C PHE A 449 -17.78 -0.64 -4.60
N ASN A 450 -18.62 -1.53 -4.07
CA ASN A 450 -18.88 -1.68 -2.65
C ASN A 450 -18.61 -3.12 -2.18
N PHE A 451 -17.87 -3.27 -1.10
CA PHE A 451 -17.78 -4.50 -0.33
C PHE A 451 -18.94 -4.62 0.67
N SER A 452 -19.40 -5.85 0.91
CA SER A 452 -20.45 -6.11 1.87
C SER A 452 -19.95 -5.99 3.32
N SER A 453 -18.67 -6.28 3.57
CA SER A 453 -18.04 -6.22 4.90
C SER A 453 -16.58 -5.81 4.85
N VAL A 454 -16.05 -5.49 6.03
CA VAL A 454 -14.61 -5.31 6.23
C VAL A 454 -13.86 -6.62 5.99
N SER A 455 -14.44 -7.78 6.33
CA SER A 455 -13.80 -9.09 6.14
C SER A 455 -13.55 -9.41 4.66
N THR A 456 -14.52 -9.15 3.77
CA THR A 456 -14.35 -9.38 2.33
C THR A 456 -13.32 -8.43 1.72
N MET A 457 -13.24 -7.19 2.22
CA MET A 457 -12.16 -6.26 1.86
C MET A 457 -10.78 -6.80 2.30
N TYR A 458 -10.64 -7.34 3.51
CA TYR A 458 -9.36 -7.91 3.96
C TYR A 458 -8.92 -9.13 3.17
N LEU A 459 -9.86 -9.96 2.70
CA LEU A 459 -9.52 -11.07 1.79
C LEU A 459 -8.85 -10.55 0.52
N SER A 460 -9.29 -9.40 -0.01
CA SER A 460 -8.63 -8.74 -1.14
C SER A 460 -7.22 -8.23 -0.80
N SER A 461 -6.85 -8.12 0.47
CA SER A 461 -5.51 -7.65 0.85
C SER A 461 -4.47 -8.76 0.92
N ILE A 462 -4.87 -10.03 0.98
CA ILE A 462 -3.94 -11.16 1.17
C ILE A 462 -2.92 -11.22 0.03
N LEU A 463 -3.35 -11.00 -1.22
CA LEU A 463 -2.47 -11.00 -2.38
C LEU A 463 -1.47 -9.84 -2.38
N LEU A 464 -1.78 -8.73 -1.68
CA LEU A 464 -0.92 -7.55 -1.62
C LEU A 464 0.39 -7.83 -0.87
N TYR A 465 0.38 -8.75 0.09
CA TYR A 465 1.58 -9.15 0.84
C TYR A 465 2.61 -9.87 -0.04
N TYR A 466 2.20 -10.39 -1.19
CA TYR A 466 3.08 -11.09 -2.11
C TYR A 466 3.71 -10.19 -3.18
N ILE A 467 3.45 -8.87 -3.16
CA ILE A 467 4.05 -7.93 -4.12
C ILE A 467 5.60 -7.97 -4.10
N PRO A 468 6.29 -8.01 -2.94
CA PRO A 468 7.75 -8.13 -2.92
C PRO A 468 8.25 -9.41 -3.60
N ASN A 469 7.61 -10.55 -3.32
CA ASN A 469 7.94 -11.83 -3.95
C ASN A 469 7.64 -11.82 -5.45
N TYR A 470 6.59 -11.10 -5.86
CA TYR A 470 6.27 -10.90 -7.27
C TYR A 470 7.36 -10.09 -7.99
N VAL A 471 7.91 -9.03 -7.36
CA VAL A 471 9.03 -8.26 -7.92
C VAL A 471 10.27 -9.13 -8.09
N GLU A 472 10.61 -9.95 -7.09
CA GLU A 472 11.75 -10.89 -7.21
C GLU A 472 11.50 -11.96 -8.27
N TYR A 473 10.28 -12.49 -8.36
CA TYR A 473 9.92 -13.45 -9.40
C TYR A 473 10.02 -12.81 -10.79
N ASN A 474 9.54 -11.57 -10.98
CA ASN A 474 9.66 -10.85 -12.25
C ASN A 474 11.11 -10.60 -12.67
N ASN A 475 12.00 -10.42 -11.70
CA ASN A 475 13.41 -10.14 -11.93
C ASN A 475 14.30 -11.38 -11.72
N LYS A 476 13.72 -12.58 -11.82
CA LYS A 476 14.39 -13.85 -11.54
C LYS A 476 15.46 -14.19 -12.58
N CYS A 477 15.23 -13.88 -13.86
CA CYS A 477 16.25 -14.02 -14.91
C CYS A 477 17.22 -12.83 -14.84
N ARG A 478 18.25 -12.97 -13.98
CA ARG A 478 19.25 -11.93 -13.73
C ARG A 478 20.66 -12.40 -14.05
N TRP A 479 21.45 -11.50 -14.61
CA TRP A 479 22.85 -11.73 -14.93
C TRP A 479 23.70 -10.53 -14.51
N ASP A 480 24.78 -10.75 -13.79
CA ASP A 480 25.66 -9.67 -13.32
C ASP A 480 26.98 -9.72 -14.09
N VAL A 481 27.33 -8.62 -14.77
CA VAL A 481 28.65 -8.44 -15.39
C VAL A 481 29.49 -7.55 -14.49
N LYS A 482 30.69 -8.00 -14.11
CA LYS A 482 31.57 -7.30 -13.18
C LYS A 482 32.67 -6.54 -13.92
N ASN A 483 33.18 -5.50 -13.27
CA ASN A 483 34.24 -4.64 -13.82
C ASN A 483 35.57 -5.35 -14.12
N HIS A 484 35.89 -6.43 -13.41
CA HIS A 484 37.09 -7.22 -13.69
C HIS A 484 36.95 -8.15 -14.90
N ASP A 485 35.73 -8.47 -15.32
CA ASP A 485 35.49 -9.27 -16.52
C ASP A 485 35.52 -8.39 -17.78
N GLN A 486 34.92 -7.20 -17.69
CA GLN A 486 34.86 -6.22 -18.77
C GLN A 486 34.70 -4.79 -18.19
N GLY A 487 35.28 -3.79 -18.86
CA GLY A 487 35.01 -2.39 -18.56
C GLY A 487 33.52 -2.05 -18.68
N LEU A 488 32.94 -1.50 -17.62
CA LEU A 488 31.51 -1.14 -17.57
C LEU A 488 31.25 0.27 -18.16
N ASP A 489 32.31 1.10 -18.25
CA ASP A 489 32.24 2.44 -18.82
C ASP A 489 31.83 2.38 -20.30
N GLY A 490 30.75 3.09 -20.64
CA GLY A 490 30.14 3.08 -21.98
C GLY A 490 28.73 2.51 -22.01
N ASN A 491 28.30 1.83 -20.94
CA ASN A 491 26.92 1.33 -20.79
C ASN A 491 26.15 2.18 -19.78
N PHE A 492 24.83 2.25 -19.94
CA PHE A 492 23.97 3.00 -19.03
C PHE A 492 22.74 2.18 -18.62
N VAL A 493 22.19 2.51 -17.46
CA VAL A 493 20.91 1.97 -17.00
C VAL A 493 19.84 3.03 -17.23
N ASN A 494 18.87 2.69 -18.07
CA ASN A 494 17.67 3.49 -18.27
C ASN A 494 16.74 3.33 -17.06
N PHE A 495 16.19 4.44 -16.57
CA PHE A 495 15.24 4.42 -15.46
C PHE A 495 13.98 3.59 -15.77
N PHE A 496 13.49 3.60 -17.01
CA PHE A 496 12.29 2.85 -17.40
C PHE A 496 12.51 1.33 -17.41
N ASP A 497 13.74 0.90 -17.68
CA ASP A 497 14.16 -0.51 -17.66
C ASP A 497 14.70 -0.94 -16.29
N SER A 498 14.61 -0.05 -15.30
CA SER A 498 15.13 -0.27 -13.96
C SER A 498 14.42 -1.41 -13.23
N PHE A 499 15.11 -1.93 -12.21
CA PHE A 499 14.66 -3.05 -11.39
C PHE A 499 13.21 -2.92 -10.89
N TYR A 500 12.77 -1.73 -10.47
CA TYR A 500 11.41 -1.51 -9.94
C TYR A 500 10.42 -1.01 -11.00
N PHE A 501 10.83 -0.07 -11.87
CA PHE A 501 9.89 0.57 -12.78
C PHE A 501 9.29 -0.42 -13.79
N ARG A 502 10.11 -1.36 -14.28
CA ARG A 502 9.65 -2.41 -15.21
C ARG A 502 8.51 -3.28 -14.67
N VAL A 503 8.37 -3.38 -13.33
CA VAL A 503 7.33 -4.17 -12.66
C VAL A 503 6.12 -3.30 -12.26
N ALA A 504 6.28 -1.98 -12.20
CA ALA A 504 5.28 -1.06 -11.65
C ALA A 504 3.92 -1.14 -12.34
N VAL A 505 3.92 -1.24 -13.68
CA VAL A 505 2.68 -1.35 -14.47
C VAL A 505 1.95 -2.66 -14.16
N ALA A 506 2.67 -3.78 -14.10
CA ALA A 506 2.09 -5.08 -13.81
C ALA A 506 1.53 -5.14 -12.38
N VAL A 507 2.23 -4.57 -11.40
CA VAL A 507 1.73 -4.40 -10.03
C VAL A 507 0.47 -3.55 -10.02
N GLY A 508 0.45 -2.41 -10.73
CA GLY A 508 -0.74 -1.56 -10.83
C GLY A 508 -1.96 -2.28 -11.39
N ILE A 509 -1.79 -3.04 -12.48
CA ILE A 509 -2.85 -3.89 -13.05
C ILE A 509 -3.28 -4.97 -12.04
N GLY A 510 -2.32 -5.62 -11.38
CA GLY A 510 -2.57 -6.62 -10.35
C GLY A 510 -3.41 -6.10 -9.19
N LEU A 511 -3.12 -4.88 -8.70
CA LEU A 511 -3.91 -4.21 -7.67
C LEU A 511 -5.38 -4.05 -8.10
N VAL A 512 -5.61 -3.54 -9.30
CA VAL A 512 -6.96 -3.33 -9.85
C VAL A 512 -7.69 -4.66 -10.04
N LEU A 513 -7.07 -5.63 -10.72
CA LEU A 513 -7.68 -6.93 -10.98
C LEU A 513 -8.02 -7.69 -9.70
N ASN A 514 -7.14 -7.62 -8.70
CA ASN A 514 -7.35 -8.22 -7.39
C ASN A 514 -8.62 -7.66 -6.72
N VAL A 515 -8.76 -6.33 -6.66
CA VAL A 515 -9.95 -5.69 -6.08
C VAL A 515 -11.21 -6.05 -6.85
N LEU A 516 -11.18 -5.98 -8.19
CA LEU A 516 -12.34 -6.31 -9.03
C LEU A 516 -12.76 -7.79 -8.89
N CYS A 517 -11.79 -8.69 -8.76
CA CYS A 517 -12.04 -10.12 -8.54
C CYS A 517 -12.79 -10.34 -7.21
N PHE A 518 -12.29 -9.77 -6.12
CA PHE A 518 -12.94 -9.92 -4.81
C PHE A 518 -14.30 -9.22 -4.73
N LEU A 519 -14.49 -8.10 -5.42
CA LEU A 519 -15.82 -7.47 -5.56
C LEU A 519 -16.78 -8.37 -6.34
N ALA A 520 -16.33 -8.98 -7.44
CA ALA A 520 -17.16 -9.92 -8.20
C ALA A 520 -17.56 -11.13 -7.35
N LEU A 521 -16.62 -11.70 -6.58
CA LEU A 521 -16.88 -12.80 -5.66
C LEU A 521 -17.85 -12.39 -4.55
N ASP A 522 -17.68 -11.22 -3.94
CA ASP A 522 -18.57 -10.65 -2.91
C ASP A 522 -20.00 -10.49 -3.45
N HIS A 523 -20.17 -9.84 -4.59
CA HIS A 523 -21.48 -9.60 -5.20
C HIS A 523 -22.17 -10.89 -5.67
N CYS A 524 -21.42 -11.88 -6.15
CA CYS A 524 -21.97 -13.17 -6.58
C CYS A 524 -22.37 -14.04 -5.39
N ALA A 525 -21.50 -14.16 -4.37
CA ALA A 525 -21.76 -14.99 -3.20
C ALA A 525 -22.89 -14.42 -2.34
N LEU A 526 -22.92 -13.09 -2.16
CA LEU A 526 -23.87 -12.38 -1.30
C LEU A 526 -24.97 -11.68 -2.11
N PHE A 527 -25.33 -12.23 -3.28
CA PHE A 527 -26.33 -11.64 -4.18
C PHE A 527 -27.67 -11.32 -3.47
N SER A 528 -28.17 -12.21 -2.60
CA SER A 528 -29.42 -12.01 -1.86
C SER A 528 -29.34 -10.81 -0.89
N LEU A 529 -28.20 -10.64 -0.22
CA LEU A 529 -27.95 -9.47 0.63
C LEU A 529 -27.94 -8.20 -0.20
N TRP A 530 -27.16 -8.17 -1.29
CA TRP A 530 -27.09 -7.02 -2.19
C TRP A 530 -28.44 -6.66 -2.80
N TYR A 531 -29.26 -7.65 -3.16
CA TYR A 531 -30.61 -7.42 -3.65
C TYR A 531 -31.48 -6.72 -2.61
N THR A 532 -31.40 -7.15 -1.35
CA THR A 532 -32.15 -6.58 -0.22
C THR A 532 -31.69 -5.15 0.08
N LEU A 533 -30.37 -4.92 0.17
CA LEU A 533 -29.79 -3.60 0.44
C LEU A 533 -30.13 -2.56 -0.64
N LYS A 534 -30.20 -2.95 -1.92
CA LYS A 534 -30.54 -2.03 -3.00
C LYS A 534 -31.99 -1.52 -2.95
N LYS A 535 -32.86 -2.20 -2.20
CA LYS A 535 -34.29 -1.86 -2.07
C LYS A 535 -34.57 -0.92 -0.91
N ASN A 536 -33.67 -0.79 0.06
CA ASN A 536 -33.82 0.13 1.18
C ASN A 536 -33.23 1.53 0.89
N SER A 537 -33.96 2.60 1.22
CA SER A 537 -33.55 3.99 0.93
C SER A 537 -32.28 4.41 1.64
N LEU A 538 -32.12 4.08 2.93
CA LEU A 538 -30.90 4.41 3.67
C LEU A 538 -29.68 3.65 3.13
N SER A 539 -29.83 2.36 2.83
CA SER A 539 -28.77 1.56 2.19
C SER A 539 -28.40 2.10 0.80
N ARG A 540 -29.37 2.61 0.04
CA ARG A 540 -29.09 3.26 -1.26
C ARG A 540 -28.24 4.51 -1.13
N GLN A 541 -28.34 5.26 -0.02
CA GLN A 541 -27.48 6.43 0.20
C GLN A 541 -26.00 6.04 0.30
N ALA A 542 -25.68 4.93 0.96
CA ALA A 542 -24.31 4.39 0.99
C ALA A 542 -23.87 3.85 -0.39
N ILE A 543 -24.74 3.07 -1.03
CA ILE A 543 -24.35 2.31 -2.24
C ILE A 543 -24.26 3.22 -3.46
N TYR A 544 -25.28 4.06 -3.69
CA TYR A 544 -25.44 4.82 -4.93
C TYR A 544 -25.14 6.31 -4.79
N ASN A 545 -25.34 6.88 -3.61
CA ASN A 545 -25.37 8.33 -3.41
C ASN A 545 -24.22 8.86 -2.54
N SER A 546 -23.17 8.07 -2.37
CA SER A 546 -21.95 8.48 -1.67
C SER A 546 -20.73 7.66 -2.10
N THR A 547 -19.56 8.13 -1.67
CA THR A 547 -18.25 7.47 -1.81
C THR A 547 -18.04 6.30 -0.84
N ALA A 548 -19.09 5.79 -0.18
CA ALA A 548 -18.96 4.62 0.70
C ALA A 548 -18.43 3.43 -0.09
N VAL A 549 -17.51 2.68 0.49
CA VAL A 549 -16.96 1.45 -0.11
C VAL A 549 -17.31 0.20 0.68
N ILE A 550 -17.75 0.33 1.94
CA ILE A 550 -18.14 -0.82 2.78
C ILE A 550 -19.54 -0.59 3.34
N CYS A 551 -20.45 -1.56 3.19
CA CYS A 551 -21.86 -1.42 3.56
C CYS A 551 -22.29 -2.16 4.85
N GLU A 552 -21.35 -2.76 5.60
CA GLU A 552 -21.64 -3.57 6.80
C GLU A 552 -22.50 -2.84 7.85
N PHE A 553 -22.30 -1.53 8.01
CA PHE A 553 -23.03 -0.70 8.98
C PHE A 553 -24.51 -0.48 8.61
N LEU A 554 -24.99 -1.00 7.47
CA LEU A 554 -26.38 -0.95 7.01
C LEU A 554 -26.92 -2.35 6.64
N ALA A 555 -26.37 -3.41 7.21
CA ALA A 555 -26.76 -4.80 6.90
C ALA A 555 -28.13 -5.24 7.47
N ASP A 556 -28.75 -4.44 8.34
CA ASP A 556 -29.94 -4.79 9.13
C ASP A 556 -31.28 -4.67 8.36
N VAL A 557 -31.27 -4.80 7.03
CA VAL A 557 -32.50 -4.72 6.20
C VAL A 557 -33.23 -6.06 6.22
N ASN A 558 -34.50 -6.02 6.63
CA ASN A 558 -35.41 -7.15 6.66
C ASN A 558 -36.51 -7.01 5.61
N VAL A 559 -37.15 -8.13 5.28
CA VAL A 559 -38.33 -8.16 4.42
C VAL A 559 -39.53 -8.42 5.32
N GLU A 560 -40.39 -7.41 5.47
CA GLU A 560 -41.61 -7.44 6.28
C GLU A 560 -42.77 -7.04 5.35
N ASP A 561 -43.81 -7.88 5.24
CA ASP A 561 -45.01 -7.61 4.44
C ASP A 561 -44.73 -7.13 2.99
N ASN A 562 -43.79 -7.79 2.30
CA ASN A 562 -43.28 -7.44 0.96
C ASN A 562 -42.53 -6.09 0.86
N ASN A 563 -42.34 -5.37 1.96
CA ASN A 563 -41.54 -4.14 2.05
C ASN A 563 -40.12 -4.44 2.58
N TYR A 564 -39.14 -3.64 2.14
CA TYR A 564 -37.72 -3.81 2.49
C TYR A 564 -37.33 -2.82 3.57
N VAL A 565 -37.67 -3.13 4.81
CA VAL A 565 -37.60 -2.17 5.91
C VAL A 565 -36.36 -2.35 6.79
N MET A 566 -35.89 -1.25 7.35
CA MET A 566 -34.84 -1.23 8.37
C MET A 566 -35.34 -0.50 9.62
N HIS A 567 -35.29 -1.19 10.76
CA HIS A 567 -35.60 -0.62 12.06
C HIS A 567 -34.38 0.09 12.64
N VAL A 568 -34.36 1.42 12.57
CA VAL A 568 -33.21 2.24 13.00
C VAL A 568 -33.58 3.08 14.21
N LYS A 569 -32.78 3.01 15.28
CA LYS A 569 -32.91 3.93 16.41
C LYS A 569 -32.59 5.36 15.97
N ALA A 570 -33.41 6.33 16.37
CA ALA A 570 -33.21 7.74 16.01
C ALA A 570 -31.80 8.26 16.34
N ARG A 571 -31.21 7.81 17.46
CA ARG A 571 -29.82 8.15 17.84
C ARG A 571 -28.78 7.64 16.83
N ARG A 572 -28.92 6.41 16.36
CA ARG A 572 -28.05 5.82 15.33
C ARG A 572 -28.20 6.60 14.02
N LEU A 573 -29.44 6.86 13.60
CA LEU A 573 -29.72 7.57 12.34
C LEU A 573 -29.13 8.99 12.36
N SER A 574 -29.21 9.68 13.48
CA SER A 574 -28.64 11.02 13.67
C SER A 574 -27.11 11.04 13.56
N THR A 575 -26.42 10.10 14.21
CA THR A 575 -24.96 9.96 14.04
C THR A 575 -24.58 9.57 12.60
N LEU A 576 -25.38 8.71 11.94
CA LEU A 576 -25.15 8.35 10.54
C LEU A 576 -25.30 9.55 9.61
N GLN A 577 -26.31 10.40 9.81
CA GLN A 577 -26.51 11.62 9.03
C GLN A 577 -25.27 12.51 9.05
N TRP A 578 -24.74 12.79 10.24
CA TRP A 578 -23.51 13.55 10.41
C TRP A 578 -22.31 12.89 9.70
N TYR A 579 -22.19 11.57 9.81
CA TYR A 579 -21.07 10.85 9.20
C TYR A 579 -21.09 10.95 7.67
N PHE A 580 -22.26 10.74 7.05
CA PHE A 580 -22.42 10.91 5.60
C PHE A 580 -22.06 12.33 5.14
N MET A 581 -22.43 13.34 5.93
CA MET A 581 -22.24 14.74 5.53
C MET A 581 -20.84 15.29 5.81
N SER A 582 -20.14 14.77 6.83
CA SER A 582 -18.86 15.33 7.27
C SER A 582 -17.66 14.49 6.82
N HIS A 583 -17.83 13.18 6.68
CA HIS A 583 -16.74 12.25 6.36
C HIS A 583 -16.81 11.68 4.94
N MET A 584 -17.89 11.93 4.20
CA MET A 584 -18.11 11.33 2.89
C MET A 584 -18.59 12.37 1.89
N PHE A 585 -18.22 12.20 0.63
CA PHE A 585 -18.78 12.94 -0.47
C PHE A 585 -20.11 12.32 -0.88
N CYS A 586 -21.16 13.13 -0.81
CA CYS A 586 -22.52 12.78 -1.18
C CYS A 586 -22.83 13.27 -2.61
N PHE A 587 -23.41 12.42 -3.45
CA PHE A 587 -23.62 12.72 -4.87
C PHE A 587 -24.89 13.54 -5.17
N ALA A 588 -25.68 13.88 -4.15
CA ALA A 588 -26.87 14.71 -4.26
C ALA A 588 -27.96 14.16 -5.21
N LEU A 589 -28.02 12.83 -5.38
CA LEU A 589 -29.06 12.18 -6.19
C LEU A 589 -30.39 12.14 -5.43
N PRO A 590 -31.52 12.55 -6.04
CA PRO A 590 -32.82 12.43 -5.42
C PRO A 590 -33.28 10.97 -5.37
N GLU A 591 -34.15 10.64 -4.42
CA GLU A 591 -34.86 9.36 -4.44
C GLU A 591 -35.88 9.31 -5.59
N LYS A 592 -36.12 8.12 -6.15
CA LYS A 592 -36.98 7.93 -7.33
C LYS A 592 -38.40 8.50 -7.13
N GLU A 593 -38.93 8.38 -5.93
CA GLU A 593 -40.28 8.86 -5.58
C GLU A 593 -40.32 10.38 -5.44
N MET A 594 -39.23 10.99 -4.99
CA MET A 594 -39.06 12.45 -4.92
C MET A 594 -38.92 13.10 -6.29
N SER A 595 -38.22 12.44 -7.22
CA SER A 595 -38.10 12.90 -8.62
C SER A 595 -39.46 13.03 -9.30
N LYS A 596 -40.39 12.09 -9.03
CA LYS A 596 -41.76 12.14 -9.54
C LYS A 596 -42.57 13.30 -8.95
N LYS A 597 -42.37 13.63 -7.67
CA LYS A 597 -43.05 14.74 -6.99
C LYS A 597 -42.56 16.11 -7.49
N LYS A 598 -41.25 16.28 -7.75
CA LYS A 598 -40.67 17.49 -8.39
C LYS A 598 -41.29 17.76 -9.78
N GLY A 599 -41.64 16.73 -10.54
CA GLY A 599 -42.35 16.87 -11.82
C GLY A 599 -43.85 17.22 -11.70
N ALA A 600 -44.45 17.00 -10.53
CA ALA A 600 -45.86 17.29 -10.26
C ALA A 600 -46.09 18.61 -9.49
N THR A 601 -45.02 19.33 -9.12
CA THR A 601 -45.10 20.54 -8.30
C THR A 601 -45.41 21.81 -9.12
N SER A 602 -46.39 21.73 -10.03
CA SER A 602 -46.99 22.94 -10.62
C SER A 602 -48.34 23.29 -10.02
N ASN A 603 -49.02 22.43 -9.24
CA ASN A 603 -50.31 22.76 -8.65
C ASN A 603 -50.58 21.95 -7.36
N ALA A 604 -50.12 22.41 -6.20
CA ALA A 604 -50.73 22.03 -4.92
C ALA A 604 -50.31 23.01 -3.82
N THR A 605 -51.08 24.09 -3.70
CA THR A 605 -51.11 24.96 -2.53
C THR A 605 -51.46 24.15 -1.28
N THR A 606 -50.72 24.44 -0.22
CA THR A 606 -50.84 23.99 1.16
C THR A 606 -52.26 24.12 1.71
N LYS A 607 -52.80 23.01 2.22
CA LYS A 607 -53.70 23.02 3.39
C LYS A 607 -53.19 21.99 4.38
N GLY A 608 -52.77 22.48 5.54
CA GLY A 608 -52.44 21.64 6.68
C GLY A 608 -53.70 21.07 7.29
N GLU A 609 -53.66 19.77 7.56
CA GLU A 609 -54.48 19.13 8.57
C GLU A 609 -53.73 17.88 9.03
N THR A 610 -53.19 17.94 10.25
CA THR A 610 -52.76 16.78 11.03
C THR A 610 -54.00 15.94 11.35
N THR A 611 -54.31 14.98 10.50
CA THR A 611 -55.14 13.84 10.88
C THR A 611 -54.25 12.81 11.57
N ALA A 612 -54.34 12.80 12.90
CA ALA A 612 -54.01 11.62 13.68
C ALA A 612 -54.97 10.50 13.23
N ASN A 613 -54.45 9.49 12.54
CA ASN A 613 -55.18 8.25 12.28
C ASN A 613 -54.26 7.05 12.54
N ASP A 614 -54.72 6.23 13.47
CA ASP A 614 -54.51 4.80 13.68
C ASP A 614 -53.15 4.16 13.38
N GLY A 615 -52.48 3.74 14.45
CA GLY A 615 -51.96 2.37 14.67
C GLY A 615 -50.95 1.76 13.70
N HIS A 616 -50.69 2.37 12.55
CA HIS A 616 -49.75 1.91 11.54
C HIS A 616 -48.40 2.60 11.77
N ASP A 617 -47.34 1.81 11.80
CA ASP A 617 -45.99 2.33 11.91
C ASP A 617 -45.67 3.20 10.67
N VAL A 618 -45.47 4.50 10.89
CA VAL A 618 -45.11 5.48 9.85
C VAL A 618 -43.80 5.05 9.18
N LEU A 619 -43.81 4.95 7.85
CA LEU A 619 -42.68 4.49 7.06
C LEU A 619 -41.89 5.68 6.51
N TYR A 620 -40.60 5.75 6.86
CA TYR A 620 -39.77 6.89 6.49
C TYR A 620 -38.89 6.58 5.29
N THR A 621 -38.62 7.58 4.46
CA THR A 621 -37.67 7.48 3.34
C THR A 621 -36.48 8.40 3.59
N VAL A 622 -35.26 7.90 3.42
CA VAL A 622 -34.04 8.73 3.50
C VAL A 622 -33.63 9.13 2.08
N GLY A 623 -33.47 10.44 1.86
CA GLY A 623 -33.07 11.00 0.56
C GLY A 623 -32.07 12.13 0.70
N GLN A 624 -31.37 12.47 -0.38
CA GLN A 624 -30.51 13.67 -0.41
C GLN A 624 -31.20 14.81 -1.17
N GLY A 625 -30.95 16.03 -0.70
CA GLY A 625 -31.29 17.26 -1.42
C GLY A 625 -30.22 17.65 -2.44
N ASP A 626 -30.48 18.71 -3.19
CA ASP A 626 -29.59 19.18 -4.28
C ASP A 626 -28.20 19.63 -3.78
N SER A 627 -28.06 19.90 -2.47
CA SER A 627 -26.79 20.23 -1.79
C SER A 627 -26.02 19.00 -1.28
N GLY A 628 -26.54 17.79 -1.50
CA GLY A 628 -25.99 16.55 -0.92
C GLY A 628 -26.35 16.34 0.56
N HIS A 629 -27.15 17.24 1.15
CA HIS A 629 -27.61 17.10 2.54
C HIS A 629 -28.61 15.94 2.66
N LEU A 630 -28.48 15.17 3.74
CA LEU A 630 -29.32 14.00 4.00
C LEU A 630 -30.60 14.40 4.76
N HIS A 631 -31.76 14.07 4.20
CA HIS A 631 -33.08 14.36 4.72
C HIS A 631 -33.83 13.07 5.08
N LEU A 632 -34.77 13.19 6.02
CA LEU A 632 -35.70 12.13 6.40
C LEU A 632 -37.10 12.57 6.02
N PHE A 633 -37.78 11.79 5.19
CA PHE A 633 -39.13 12.07 4.73
C PHE A 633 -40.13 11.11 5.38
N ASP A 634 -41.33 11.59 5.69
CA ASP A 634 -42.45 10.76 6.14
C ASP A 634 -43.15 10.05 4.97
N ASP A 635 -44.23 9.32 5.27
CA ASP A 635 -45.07 8.61 4.28
C ASP A 635 -45.63 9.51 3.16
N ASN A 636 -45.79 10.81 3.45
CA ASN A 636 -46.29 11.80 2.50
C ASN A 636 -45.16 12.48 1.71
N LEU A 637 -43.92 12.00 1.87
CA LEU A 637 -42.70 12.61 1.33
C LEU A 637 -42.55 14.07 1.75
N VAL A 638 -42.84 14.37 3.02
CA VAL A 638 -42.62 15.67 3.65
C VAL A 638 -41.38 15.57 4.55
N ASP A 639 -40.51 16.57 4.46
CA ASP A 639 -39.25 16.60 5.22
C ASP A 639 -39.51 16.75 6.72
N VAL A 640 -38.98 15.79 7.50
CA VAL A 640 -39.12 15.75 8.95
C VAL A 640 -38.18 16.79 9.56
N LYS A 641 -38.78 17.79 10.22
CA LYS A 641 -38.02 18.89 10.80
C LYS A 641 -37.10 18.45 11.95
N SER A 642 -35.98 19.15 12.12
CA SER A 642 -34.93 18.86 13.10
C SER A 642 -35.44 18.83 14.53
N LEU A 643 -36.31 19.77 14.91
CA LEU A 643 -36.84 19.84 16.28
C LEU A 643 -37.69 18.59 16.62
N PRO A 644 -38.73 18.22 15.86
CA PRO A 644 -39.45 16.95 16.04
C PRO A 644 -38.54 15.72 16.06
N PHE A 645 -37.54 15.67 15.18
CA PHE A 645 -36.63 14.52 15.12
C PHE A 645 -35.68 14.46 16.33
N ASN A 646 -35.15 15.59 16.77
CA ASN A 646 -34.29 15.66 17.96
C ASN A 646 -35.04 15.23 19.24
N ILE A 647 -36.36 15.45 19.32
CA ILE A 647 -37.19 14.88 20.40
C ILE A 647 -37.21 13.35 20.33
N LYS A 648 -37.34 12.77 19.13
CA LYS A 648 -37.23 11.31 18.89
C LYS A 648 -35.84 10.78 19.24
N VAL A 649 -34.77 11.53 18.95
CA VAL A 649 -33.38 11.21 19.31
C VAL A 649 -33.21 11.16 20.83
N LEU A 650 -33.73 12.15 21.57
CA LEU A 650 -33.70 12.16 23.04
C LEU A 650 -34.40 10.93 23.63
N ARG A 651 -35.58 10.59 23.10
CA ARG A 651 -36.38 9.42 23.52
C ARG A 651 -35.86 8.07 22.97
N ASN A 652 -34.90 8.08 22.06
CA ASN A 652 -34.37 6.88 21.37
C ASN A 652 -35.43 6.00 20.70
N THR A 653 -36.43 6.63 20.07
CA THR A 653 -37.50 5.90 19.39
C THR A 653 -36.98 5.14 18.17
N SER A 654 -37.62 4.02 17.82
CA SER A 654 -37.36 3.33 16.55
C SER A 654 -38.00 4.12 15.41
N VAL A 655 -37.35 4.11 14.26
CA VAL A 655 -37.82 4.70 13.00
C VAL A 655 -37.72 3.59 11.97
N ILE A 656 -38.82 3.29 11.28
CA ILE A 656 -38.84 2.29 10.22
C ILE A 656 -38.51 2.99 8.91
N VAL A 657 -37.39 2.63 8.29
CA VAL A 657 -36.94 3.22 7.03
C VAL A 657 -37.22 2.24 5.89
N HIS A 658 -37.96 2.69 4.87
CA HIS A 658 -38.24 1.95 3.64
C HIS A 658 -37.03 1.88 2.72
#